data_AF-A0A4R0RLN4-F1
#
_entry.id   AF-A0A4R0RLN4-F1
#
_cell.length_a   1.000
_cell.length_b   1.000
_cell.length_c   1.000
_cell.angle_alpha   90.00
_cell.angle_beta   90.00
_cell.angle_gamma   90.00
#
_symmetry.space_group_name_H-M   'P 1'
#
loop_
_entity.id
_entity.type
_entity.pdbx_description
1 polymer ?
#
loop_
_entity_poly.entity_id
_entity_poly.type
_entity_poly.pdbx_seq_one_letter_code
_entity_poly.pdbx_strand_id
1 'polypeptide(L)'
;MSALAETSTIAPVEEERPSGSEETEPELGEEELELDIQEELEQCLESEWKLSSTFSYNHVYKGAPNPALNLTDIGTIGLPLSKREADVITNHAQQAPFGMGERTLVDKSVRDTWEMDAQQISFGNPEWPEFMEKVVHEVCTSLGVNIEASKPRCDLYKLLLYETGSHFLPHVDTEKADGMFATIVVVLPSQFTGGTAHLSHSGLSATYDCSATSLYHTAVMSWYTDVTHEIKPITSGYRLALTYNLYHTTTSLRPSLSTSEGSVDQLRRIFRAWNQDNGYSAPNQIVYLLEHKYSQANLRASAMKGVDAHKVAALDLLSKEFGFHLGLATVECTESGEGEDMGGYGWNRRRRGYYDGGDDPDPQHMDFCVDAEIEHTMVVKNLVDLNGEHITKVLPVDQERDTIPENLNEIVEEGQRDGAEYEGYMGNYAGTLSRFYRRTVLVIWPHYNNFAIQYGENNVPRACQSLAKITTTAPSADDTALADFVLSRAAKLVPTDVVQAVTRVALRWNDPSLWVRAVRACSVRGKGLAMFPQPQPIFDALALFGTQDILPCLDALVKDDIRNVGRLEFLDALERWTASQSEPSPDLVTTLNVWITSSREVVLSTLQTPTQQDLDAFISLALKNGSITYLTDRIMPQITASSTNAFLRELALKAYDETRFADSTEVKTRVSAEIMNAAITRTTFNDRSARPSASTHRGYLALLNNMAAYTQPKTKTNFDNAKAYLLACWGKFDHLVVQILDKVADIQLFTPSESQKQVKDVMLPLLQIVAENKQAGLSETVAPAVSRLLRTAVDAYVKTIEPTASSTEAVRSLVRTMDLPGGPEIFVASVLPKVESHAFPPTTMREFIQELRSPIAPIVLPATYTGPKMEAMVALCAKHYATTAPLPNVQAISAVLQYCLETGALEACTIVIRRIVAATLLTSTYVSTVLVPFIPELRRLALQHNKLDGFAPAFQTIVLAWIEKVLGRKPDSDGSAQLASIPAWTCPCPDCTSARNFLKKASVDRNLYLYSIGAVKRRHVEDFLNRYARSACTWRTIGRSPQGLQIIKSDEVYRPGRWNADRDSGNAILKTVSEDENELRRILGPHYGGIVTLIRGTAPPALYSTQTSAARTSAQPEVEPPSKRRKTEESGSM
;
A
#
# COMPACT_ATOMS: atom_id res chain seq x y z
N MET A 1 44.47 48.93 -11.80
CA MET A 1 45.33 49.93 -11.14
C MET A 1 46.47 50.26 -12.09
N SER A 2 46.78 51.49 -12.49
CA SER A 2 46.16 52.83 -12.35
C SER A 2 46.79 53.74 -13.46
N ALA A 3 46.32 54.94 -13.82
CA ALA A 3 45.31 55.87 -13.29
C ALA A 3 44.05 55.89 -14.21
N LEU A 4 42.93 56.62 -14.01
CA LEU A 4 42.55 57.84 -13.27
C LEU A 4 42.96 59.20 -13.90
N ALA A 5 41.97 59.85 -14.52
CA ALA A 5 41.87 61.30 -14.71
C ALA A 5 40.37 61.70 -14.74
N GLU A 6 40.02 62.79 -14.07
CA GLU A 6 38.70 63.45 -14.13
C GLU A 6 38.71 64.45 -15.33
N THR A 7 37.63 65.05 -15.85
CA THR A 7 36.46 65.64 -15.17
C THR A 7 35.19 65.76 -16.06
N SER A 8 34.03 65.77 -15.38
CA SER A 8 32.76 66.50 -15.64
C SER A 8 32.27 66.84 -17.07
N THR A 9 31.16 66.17 -17.46
CA THR A 9 29.90 66.74 -17.98
C THR A 9 29.89 67.89 -19.02
N ILE A 10 29.32 67.64 -20.21
CA ILE A 10 28.06 68.22 -20.75
C ILE A 10 27.75 67.55 -22.11
N ALA A 11 26.48 67.45 -22.51
CA ALA A 11 26.04 66.82 -23.76
C ALA A 11 25.81 67.85 -24.90
N PRO A 12 25.94 67.42 -26.17
CA PRO A 12 25.30 68.09 -27.32
C PRO A 12 24.39 67.14 -28.14
N VAL A 13 23.77 67.70 -29.19
CA VAL A 13 22.66 67.17 -30.01
C VAL A 13 22.95 67.43 -31.51
N GLU A 14 22.60 66.48 -32.41
CA GLU A 14 22.44 66.58 -33.90
C GLU A 14 23.63 67.07 -34.79
N GLU A 15 23.61 66.95 -36.14
CA GLU A 15 22.96 65.95 -37.04
C GLU A 15 24.09 64.99 -37.57
N GLU A 16 24.55 64.84 -38.83
CA GLU A 16 24.07 65.20 -40.18
C GLU A 16 24.36 64.10 -41.23
N ARG A 17 23.40 63.90 -42.17
CA ARG A 17 23.44 63.55 -43.62
C ARG A 17 24.75 63.12 -44.35
N PRO A 18 24.67 62.39 -45.50
CA PRO A 18 23.74 62.65 -46.62
C PRO A 18 23.07 61.47 -47.35
N SER A 19 22.17 61.84 -48.27
CA SER A 19 21.19 61.02 -48.99
C SER A 19 21.61 60.59 -50.40
N GLY A 20 20.85 59.64 -50.99
CA GLY A 20 20.98 59.25 -52.39
C GLY A 20 19.71 58.60 -52.98
N SER A 21 18.90 59.43 -53.65
CA SER A 21 17.82 59.10 -54.63
C SER A 21 16.80 58.00 -54.30
N GLU A 22 15.55 58.40 -54.13
CA GLU A 22 14.35 57.55 -54.21
C GLU A 22 13.88 57.42 -55.67
N GLU A 23 13.46 56.22 -56.09
CA GLU A 23 12.46 56.02 -57.15
C GLU A 23 11.31 55.20 -56.56
N THR A 24 10.07 55.54 -56.92
CA THR A 24 8.87 55.13 -56.17
C THR A 24 8.31 53.79 -56.66
N GLU A 25 8.31 52.78 -55.78
CA GLU A 25 7.31 51.71 -55.82
C GLU A 25 6.08 52.11 -54.97
N PRO A 26 4.87 51.61 -55.26
CA PRO A 26 3.63 52.18 -54.73
C PRO A 26 3.38 51.83 -53.27
N GLU A 27 2.76 52.76 -52.54
CA GLU A 27 2.16 52.51 -51.23
C GLU A 27 1.01 51.48 -51.36
N LEU A 28 1.22 50.27 -50.86
CA LEU A 28 0.14 49.38 -50.42
C LEU A 28 -0.01 49.54 -48.91
N GLY A 29 -0.75 50.57 -48.51
CA GLY A 29 -1.24 50.70 -47.14
C GLY A 29 -2.59 50.04 -47.01
N GLU A 30 -2.64 48.89 -46.35
CA GLU A 30 -3.85 48.35 -45.70
C GLU A 30 -3.40 47.56 -44.47
N GLU A 31 -4.19 47.61 -43.40
CA GLU A 31 -3.85 46.97 -42.12
C GLU A 31 -4.15 45.46 -42.25
N GLU A 32 -3.13 44.62 -42.38
CA GLU A 32 -3.29 43.16 -42.22
C GLU A 32 -3.66 42.88 -40.76
N LEU A 33 -4.98 42.82 -40.51
CA LEU A 33 -5.57 42.27 -39.30
C LEU A 33 -4.99 40.87 -39.06
N GLU A 34 -4.54 40.59 -37.83
CA GLU A 34 -4.09 39.25 -37.44
C GLU A 34 -5.26 38.27 -37.68
N LEU A 35 -5.09 37.39 -38.68
CA LEU A 35 -6.17 36.55 -39.20
C LEU A 35 -6.44 35.42 -38.22
N ASP A 36 -7.58 35.48 -37.53
CA ASP A 36 -7.94 34.47 -36.54
C ASP A 36 -8.17 33.10 -37.23
N ILE A 37 -7.23 32.20 -36.98
CA ILE A 37 -7.16 30.87 -37.58
C ILE A 37 -8.31 29.96 -37.11
N GLN A 38 -8.86 30.21 -35.92
CA GLN A 38 -9.97 29.43 -35.36
C GLN A 38 -11.28 29.91 -36.00
N GLU A 39 -11.56 31.21 -35.97
CA GLU A 39 -12.80 31.79 -36.51
C GLU A 39 -12.92 31.62 -38.03
N GLU A 40 -11.87 31.93 -38.82
CA GLU A 40 -11.91 31.77 -40.29
C GLU A 40 -12.01 30.29 -40.72
N LEU A 41 -11.43 29.36 -39.94
CA LEU A 41 -11.53 27.93 -40.23
C LEU A 41 -12.92 27.37 -39.88
N GLU A 42 -13.53 27.83 -38.79
CA GLU A 42 -14.92 27.54 -38.45
C GLU A 42 -15.86 28.04 -39.55
N GLN A 43 -15.83 29.34 -39.87
CA GLN A 43 -16.67 29.93 -40.93
C GLN A 43 -16.52 29.20 -42.28
N CYS A 44 -15.29 28.78 -42.63
CA CYS A 44 -15.03 28.05 -43.87
C CYS A 44 -15.61 26.62 -43.85
N LEU A 45 -15.49 25.90 -42.73
CA LEU A 45 -15.97 24.53 -42.57
C LEU A 45 -17.49 24.43 -42.31
N GLU A 46 -18.12 25.45 -41.75
CA GLU A 46 -19.58 25.50 -41.56
C GLU A 46 -20.35 25.92 -42.83
N SER A 47 -19.70 26.62 -43.77
CA SER A 47 -20.34 27.09 -45.00
C SER A 47 -20.97 25.97 -45.86
N GLU A 48 -22.03 26.29 -46.63
CA GLU A 48 -22.66 25.34 -47.57
C GLU A 48 -21.72 24.96 -48.73
N TRP A 49 -20.94 23.89 -48.55
CA TRP A 49 -20.12 23.30 -49.61
C TRP A 49 -21.03 22.67 -50.68
N LYS A 50 -21.13 23.32 -51.85
CA LYS A 50 -22.04 22.90 -52.93
C LYS A 50 -21.56 21.63 -53.63
N LEU A 51 -22.04 20.49 -53.14
CA LEU A 51 -21.77 19.15 -53.67
C LEU A 51 -22.35 18.96 -55.09
N SER A 52 -21.60 18.30 -55.97
CA SER A 52 -21.90 18.21 -57.41
C SER A 52 -22.41 16.86 -57.91
N SER A 53 -22.46 15.82 -57.05
CA SER A 53 -23.03 14.51 -57.39
C SER A 53 -24.39 14.26 -56.71
N THR A 54 -25.10 13.23 -57.15
CA THR A 54 -26.37 12.83 -56.54
C THR A 54 -26.16 11.73 -55.50
N PHE A 55 -26.83 11.84 -54.35
CA PHE A 55 -26.83 10.81 -53.29
C PHE A 55 -27.45 9.46 -53.72
N SER A 56 -28.04 9.41 -54.91
CA SER A 56 -28.73 8.26 -55.49
C SER A 56 -28.67 8.26 -57.03
N TYR A 57 -28.93 7.09 -57.62
CA TYR A 57 -28.93 6.81 -59.06
C TYR A 57 -30.17 5.98 -59.44
N ASN A 58 -30.71 6.19 -60.65
CA ASN A 58 -31.80 5.39 -61.22
C ASN A 58 -31.74 5.36 -62.75
N HIS A 59 -31.78 4.17 -63.36
CA HIS A 59 -31.84 4.02 -64.82
C HIS A 59 -32.66 2.78 -65.26
N VAL A 60 -33.17 2.80 -66.50
CA VAL A 60 -34.00 1.73 -67.07
C VAL A 60 -33.37 1.22 -68.37
N TYR A 61 -32.83 0.00 -68.32
CA TYR A 61 -32.08 -0.62 -69.40
C TYR A 61 -33.01 -1.41 -70.33
N LYS A 62 -33.18 -0.91 -71.55
CA LYS A 62 -34.00 -1.53 -72.60
C LYS A 62 -33.38 -2.76 -73.27
N GLY A 63 -32.09 -3.00 -73.02
CA GLY A 63 -31.29 -4.08 -73.60
C GLY A 63 -30.37 -4.72 -72.57
N ALA A 64 -30.80 -4.84 -71.32
CA ALA A 64 -30.10 -5.67 -70.34
C ALA A 64 -30.15 -7.14 -70.78
N PRO A 65 -29.05 -7.91 -70.68
CA PRO A 65 -29.07 -9.33 -70.98
C PRO A 65 -30.00 -10.06 -70.01
N ASN A 66 -30.66 -11.13 -70.47
CA ASN A 66 -31.41 -11.99 -69.56
C ASN A 66 -30.39 -12.73 -68.66
N PRO A 67 -30.49 -12.67 -67.33
CA PRO A 67 -29.54 -13.33 -66.41
C PRO A 67 -29.50 -14.86 -66.55
N ALA A 68 -30.53 -15.47 -67.15
CA ALA A 68 -30.83 -16.90 -67.03
C ALA A 68 -30.80 -17.33 -65.54
N LEU A 69 -31.58 -16.61 -64.73
CA LEU A 69 -31.65 -16.74 -63.28
C LEU A 69 -31.98 -18.18 -62.89
N ASN A 70 -31.09 -18.82 -62.14
CA ASN A 70 -31.21 -20.22 -61.73
C ASN A 70 -31.10 -20.31 -60.20
N LEU A 71 -32.16 -20.82 -59.57
CA LEU A 71 -32.31 -20.85 -58.13
C LEU A 71 -32.17 -22.28 -57.60
N THR A 72 -31.45 -22.46 -56.50
CA THR A 72 -31.26 -23.77 -55.87
C THR A 72 -32.61 -24.42 -55.54
N ASP A 73 -32.70 -25.73 -55.75
CA ASP A 73 -33.89 -26.59 -55.62
C ASP A 73 -35.12 -26.26 -56.52
N ILE A 74 -35.14 -25.11 -57.20
CA ILE A 74 -36.18 -24.72 -58.17
C ILE A 74 -35.74 -24.95 -59.62
N GLY A 75 -34.49 -24.59 -59.95
CA GLY A 75 -33.98 -24.50 -61.31
C GLY A 75 -34.14 -23.11 -61.96
N THR A 76 -34.15 -23.08 -63.30
CA THR A 76 -34.17 -21.83 -64.08
C THR A 76 -35.54 -21.15 -64.06
N ILE A 77 -35.55 -19.87 -63.68
CA ILE A 77 -36.73 -19.00 -63.67
C ILE A 77 -36.89 -18.31 -65.02
N GLY A 78 -38.10 -18.38 -65.58
CA GLY A 78 -38.47 -17.61 -66.77
C GLY A 78 -38.56 -16.11 -66.49
N LEU A 79 -38.08 -15.29 -67.43
CA LEU A 79 -38.25 -13.84 -67.43
C LEU A 79 -38.82 -13.38 -68.79
N PRO A 80 -39.84 -12.50 -68.82
CA PRO A 80 -40.46 -11.82 -67.68
C PRO A 80 -41.23 -12.75 -66.74
N LEU A 81 -41.13 -12.50 -65.43
CA LEU A 81 -41.61 -13.41 -64.39
C LEU A 81 -43.12 -13.67 -64.52
N SER A 82 -43.51 -14.93 -64.72
CA SER A 82 -44.92 -15.31 -64.69
C SER A 82 -45.40 -15.53 -63.25
N LYS A 83 -46.71 -15.41 -63.01
CA LYS A 83 -47.30 -15.76 -61.70
C LYS A 83 -46.92 -17.18 -61.26
N ARG A 84 -46.84 -18.14 -62.18
CA ARG A 84 -46.45 -19.53 -61.85
C ARG A 84 -45.04 -19.60 -61.25
N GLU A 85 -44.09 -18.83 -61.78
CA GLU A 85 -42.74 -18.78 -61.20
C GLU A 85 -42.73 -18.00 -59.89
N ALA A 86 -43.49 -16.90 -59.76
CA ALA A 86 -43.64 -16.19 -58.49
C ALA A 86 -44.19 -17.09 -57.38
N ASP A 87 -45.28 -17.83 -57.65
CA ASP A 87 -45.87 -18.79 -56.72
C ASP A 87 -44.84 -19.88 -56.33
N VAL A 88 -44.01 -20.36 -57.25
CA VAL A 88 -42.95 -21.35 -56.95
C VAL A 88 -41.82 -20.76 -56.09
N ILE A 89 -41.38 -19.52 -56.37
CA ILE A 89 -40.37 -18.82 -55.55
C ILE A 89 -40.92 -18.62 -54.12
N THR A 90 -42.16 -18.14 -53.96
CA THR A 90 -42.80 -17.96 -52.64
C THR A 90 -42.89 -19.26 -51.83
N ASN A 91 -42.95 -20.44 -52.45
CA ASN A 91 -42.94 -21.72 -51.74
C ASN A 91 -41.55 -22.19 -51.26
N HIS A 92 -40.46 -21.54 -51.69
CA HIS A 92 -39.07 -21.91 -51.34
C HIS A 92 -38.26 -20.74 -50.74
N ALA A 93 -38.76 -19.51 -50.85
CA ALA A 93 -38.23 -18.32 -50.21
C ALA A 93 -38.72 -18.20 -48.75
N GLN A 94 -37.99 -17.45 -47.93
CA GLN A 94 -38.39 -17.13 -46.56
C GLN A 94 -39.02 -15.73 -46.47
N GLN A 95 -39.85 -15.49 -45.45
CA GLN A 95 -40.29 -14.13 -45.14
C GLN A 95 -39.11 -13.30 -44.64
N ALA A 96 -38.99 -12.10 -45.20
CA ALA A 96 -37.81 -11.27 -45.06
C ALA A 96 -37.74 -10.59 -43.68
N PRO A 97 -36.73 -10.89 -42.83
CA PRO A 97 -36.61 -10.28 -41.52
C PRO A 97 -36.18 -8.82 -41.61
N PHE A 98 -36.39 -8.08 -40.52
CA PHE A 98 -35.80 -6.77 -40.26
C PHE A 98 -35.05 -6.79 -38.91
N GLY A 99 -34.19 -5.80 -38.68
CA GLY A 99 -33.41 -5.69 -37.45
C GLY A 99 -34.04 -4.74 -36.43
N MET A 100 -34.08 -5.15 -35.17
CA MET A 100 -34.22 -4.26 -34.01
C MET A 100 -33.03 -4.47 -33.08
N GLY A 101 -32.04 -3.59 -33.17
CA GLY A 101 -30.74 -3.79 -32.54
C GLY A 101 -30.10 -5.10 -33.02
N GLU A 102 -29.58 -5.89 -32.07
CA GLU A 102 -28.97 -7.21 -32.35
C GLU A 102 -29.98 -8.31 -32.74
N ARG A 103 -31.29 -8.03 -32.73
CA ARG A 103 -32.35 -9.04 -32.91
C ARG A 103 -32.96 -8.96 -34.32
N THR A 104 -32.86 -10.07 -35.06
CA THR A 104 -33.63 -10.28 -36.29
C THR A 104 -35.05 -10.73 -35.95
N LEU A 105 -36.04 -10.02 -36.47
CA LEU A 105 -37.47 -10.29 -36.27
C LEU A 105 -38.21 -10.27 -37.61
N VAL A 106 -39.37 -10.92 -37.68
CA VAL A 106 -40.24 -10.91 -38.86
C VAL A 106 -41.55 -10.23 -38.48
N ASP A 107 -41.78 -9.02 -39.02
CA ASP A 107 -43.02 -8.27 -38.84
C ASP A 107 -43.48 -7.67 -40.18
N LYS A 108 -44.59 -8.20 -40.69
CA LYS A 108 -45.23 -7.78 -41.95
C LYS A 108 -45.82 -6.37 -41.91
N SER A 109 -45.89 -5.72 -40.75
CA SER A 109 -46.26 -4.29 -40.64
C SER A 109 -45.08 -3.34 -40.88
N VAL A 110 -43.85 -3.86 -40.87
CA VAL A 110 -42.61 -3.10 -41.15
C VAL A 110 -42.03 -3.47 -42.52
N ARG A 111 -41.96 -4.78 -42.80
CA ARG A 111 -41.39 -5.35 -44.02
C ARG A 111 -42.18 -6.59 -44.43
N ASP A 112 -42.98 -6.48 -45.49
CA ASP A 112 -43.62 -7.65 -46.11
C ASP A 112 -42.96 -7.91 -47.47
N THR A 113 -42.09 -8.92 -47.53
CA THR A 113 -41.34 -9.32 -48.74
C THR A 113 -40.87 -10.77 -48.58
N TRP A 114 -40.70 -11.50 -49.67
CA TRP A 114 -40.04 -12.81 -49.69
C TRP A 114 -38.58 -12.65 -50.11
N GLU A 115 -37.63 -13.34 -49.45
CA GLU A 115 -36.21 -13.30 -49.83
C GLU A 115 -35.53 -14.67 -49.91
N MET A 116 -34.51 -14.75 -50.77
CA MET A 116 -33.58 -15.88 -50.91
C MET A 116 -32.14 -15.36 -50.91
N ASP A 117 -31.23 -16.08 -50.26
CA ASP A 117 -29.84 -15.68 -50.08
C ASP A 117 -29.01 -15.77 -51.39
N ALA A 118 -27.96 -14.95 -51.53
CA ALA A 118 -27.00 -15.02 -52.63
C ALA A 118 -26.50 -16.44 -52.93
N GLN A 119 -26.27 -17.26 -51.90
CA GLN A 119 -25.81 -18.65 -52.01
C GLN A 119 -26.81 -19.58 -52.72
N GLN A 120 -28.08 -19.18 -52.82
CA GLN A 120 -29.15 -19.92 -53.50
C GLN A 120 -29.34 -19.47 -54.97
N ILE A 121 -28.52 -18.54 -55.46
CA ILE A 121 -28.73 -17.83 -56.73
C ILE A 121 -27.53 -18.04 -57.65
N SER A 122 -27.79 -18.36 -58.91
CA SER A 122 -26.78 -18.45 -59.97
C SER A 122 -27.28 -17.83 -61.27
N PHE A 123 -26.35 -17.33 -62.09
CA PHE A 123 -26.64 -16.68 -63.37
C PHE A 123 -26.11 -17.55 -64.51
N GLY A 124 -27.01 -18.01 -65.38
CA GLY A 124 -26.66 -18.88 -66.51
C GLY A 124 -26.12 -18.15 -67.75
N ASN A 125 -26.27 -16.82 -67.83
CA ASN A 125 -25.79 -16.04 -68.97
C ASN A 125 -24.41 -15.39 -68.67
N PRO A 126 -23.35 -15.69 -69.43
CA PRO A 126 -22.03 -15.05 -69.26
C PRO A 126 -22.00 -13.54 -69.57
N GLU A 127 -23.01 -12.98 -70.25
CA GLU A 127 -23.14 -11.53 -70.46
C GLU A 127 -23.60 -10.78 -69.20
N TRP A 128 -24.14 -11.47 -68.20
CA TRP A 128 -24.71 -10.84 -66.99
C TRP A 128 -23.63 -10.21 -66.08
N PRO A 129 -22.47 -10.84 -65.81
CA PRO A 129 -21.35 -10.18 -65.15
C PRO A 129 -20.87 -8.91 -65.87
N GLU A 130 -20.69 -8.93 -67.19
CA GLU A 130 -20.25 -7.76 -67.97
C GLU A 130 -21.25 -6.59 -67.88
N PHE A 131 -22.55 -6.90 -67.91
CA PHE A 131 -23.61 -5.92 -67.66
C PHE A 131 -23.52 -5.34 -66.24
N MET A 132 -23.28 -6.17 -65.22
CA MET A 132 -23.14 -5.71 -63.83
C MET A 132 -21.88 -4.86 -63.62
N GLU A 133 -20.73 -5.20 -64.22
CA GLU A 133 -19.53 -4.35 -64.18
C GLU A 133 -19.79 -2.97 -64.78
N LYS A 134 -20.49 -2.91 -65.92
CA LYS A 134 -20.93 -1.65 -66.52
C LYS A 134 -21.87 -0.87 -65.58
N VAL A 135 -22.86 -1.54 -64.97
CA VAL A 135 -23.79 -0.92 -64.01
C VAL A 135 -23.03 -0.33 -62.83
N VAL A 136 -22.05 -1.05 -62.27
CA VAL A 136 -21.19 -0.56 -61.18
C VAL A 136 -20.42 0.68 -61.61
N HIS A 137 -19.88 0.71 -62.83
CA HIS A 137 -19.20 1.89 -63.36
C HIS A 137 -20.13 3.10 -63.48
N GLU A 138 -21.34 2.94 -64.05
CA GLU A 138 -22.32 4.03 -64.16
C GLU A 138 -22.79 4.53 -62.78
N VAL A 139 -23.06 3.62 -61.83
CA VAL A 139 -23.43 3.94 -60.44
C VAL A 139 -22.30 4.70 -59.74
N CYS A 140 -21.07 4.19 -59.74
CA CYS A 140 -19.94 4.86 -59.10
C CYS A 140 -19.66 6.24 -59.72
N THR A 141 -19.79 6.39 -61.03
CA THR A 141 -19.67 7.69 -61.72
C THR A 141 -20.73 8.68 -61.23
N SER A 142 -22.00 8.25 -61.11
CA SER A 142 -23.10 9.12 -60.68
C SER A 142 -23.05 9.50 -59.20
N LEU A 143 -22.57 8.60 -58.33
CA LEU A 143 -22.41 8.84 -56.90
C LEU A 143 -21.15 9.68 -56.58
N GLY A 144 -20.19 9.78 -57.51
CA GLY A 144 -18.92 10.52 -57.34
C GLY A 144 -17.73 9.68 -56.87
N VAL A 145 -17.81 8.35 -56.96
CA VAL A 145 -16.78 7.41 -56.51
C VAL A 145 -15.73 7.18 -57.60
N ASN A 146 -14.48 7.58 -57.35
CA ASN A 146 -13.35 7.29 -58.23
C ASN A 146 -13.05 5.77 -58.24
N ILE A 147 -13.30 5.14 -59.37
CA ILE A 147 -13.20 3.68 -59.57
C ILE A 147 -11.74 3.20 -59.51
N GLU A 148 -10.78 3.96 -60.02
CA GLU A 148 -9.35 3.58 -60.02
C GLU A 148 -8.77 3.59 -58.60
N ALA A 149 -9.16 4.59 -57.80
CA ALA A 149 -8.73 4.74 -56.41
C ALA A 149 -9.47 3.76 -55.46
N SER A 150 -10.79 3.62 -55.61
CA SER A 150 -11.64 2.79 -54.73
C SER A 150 -11.64 1.30 -55.07
N LYS A 151 -11.39 0.94 -56.34
CA LYS A 151 -11.49 -0.42 -56.90
C LYS A 151 -12.75 -1.18 -56.43
N PRO A 152 -13.96 -0.61 -56.63
CA PRO A 152 -15.17 -1.05 -55.94
C PRO A 152 -15.52 -2.52 -56.24
N ARG A 153 -15.72 -3.32 -55.18
CA ARG A 153 -16.27 -4.68 -55.27
C ARG A 153 -17.79 -4.61 -55.20
N CYS A 154 -18.47 -5.42 -56.01
CA CYS A 154 -19.93 -5.53 -56.03
C CYS A 154 -20.34 -7.00 -55.81
N ASP A 155 -20.89 -7.29 -54.63
CA ASP A 155 -21.31 -8.65 -54.28
C ASP A 155 -22.83 -8.77 -54.33
N LEU A 156 -23.36 -9.88 -54.84
CA LEU A 156 -24.78 -10.21 -54.70
C LEU A 156 -25.09 -10.46 -53.22
N TYR A 157 -26.14 -9.83 -52.69
CA TYR A 157 -26.62 -10.06 -51.33
C TYR A 157 -27.85 -10.98 -51.31
N LYS A 158 -28.90 -10.70 -52.11
CA LYS A 158 -30.13 -11.51 -52.13
C LYS A 158 -31.06 -11.25 -53.32
N LEU A 159 -31.99 -12.18 -53.53
CA LEU A 159 -33.18 -12.00 -54.35
C LEU A 159 -34.36 -11.60 -53.45
N LEU A 160 -35.17 -10.65 -53.90
CA LEU A 160 -36.39 -10.16 -53.27
C LEU A 160 -37.58 -10.34 -54.22
N LEU A 161 -38.67 -10.94 -53.72
CA LEU A 161 -39.95 -11.03 -54.39
C LEU A 161 -41.01 -10.31 -53.56
N TYR A 162 -41.56 -9.23 -54.12
CA TYR A 162 -42.68 -8.49 -53.57
C TYR A 162 -43.96 -8.93 -54.29
N GLU A 163 -45.01 -9.27 -53.55
CA GLU A 163 -46.34 -9.57 -54.08
C GLU A 163 -47.32 -8.41 -53.81
N THR A 164 -48.58 -8.53 -54.21
CA THR A 164 -49.57 -7.45 -54.00
C THR A 164 -49.83 -7.21 -52.51
N GLY A 165 -49.53 -6.00 -52.02
CA GLY A 165 -49.52 -5.61 -50.60
C GLY A 165 -48.11 -5.51 -49.99
N SER A 166 -47.10 -6.14 -50.58
CA SER A 166 -45.71 -6.07 -50.11
C SER A 166 -45.15 -4.65 -50.16
N HIS A 167 -44.43 -4.27 -49.10
CA HIS A 167 -43.89 -2.93 -48.85
C HIS A 167 -42.70 -3.00 -47.88
N PHE A 168 -41.99 -1.88 -47.71
CA PHE A 168 -40.97 -1.71 -46.68
C PHE A 168 -40.96 -0.25 -46.21
N LEU A 169 -41.13 -0.02 -44.90
CA LEU A 169 -41.13 1.31 -44.28
C LEU A 169 -39.78 2.05 -44.39
N PRO A 170 -39.73 3.37 -44.13
CA PRO A 170 -38.49 4.15 -44.09
C PRO A 170 -37.42 3.56 -43.17
N HIS A 171 -36.25 3.29 -43.73
CA HIS A 171 -35.09 2.76 -43.02
C HIS A 171 -33.78 3.14 -43.74
N VAL A 172 -32.65 2.91 -43.07
CA VAL A 172 -31.28 3.09 -43.58
C VAL A 172 -30.64 1.71 -43.75
N ASP A 173 -29.77 1.54 -44.75
CA ASP A 173 -29.13 0.25 -45.00
C ASP A 173 -28.08 -0.08 -43.92
N THR A 174 -28.21 -1.22 -43.24
CA THR A 174 -27.15 -1.66 -42.31
C THR A 174 -25.96 -2.18 -43.11
N GLU A 175 -24.80 -1.55 -42.93
CA GLU A 175 -23.52 -2.02 -43.48
C GLU A 175 -23.25 -3.47 -43.03
N LYS A 176 -22.91 -4.34 -44.00
CA LYS A 176 -22.79 -5.80 -43.78
C LYS A 176 -21.35 -6.28 -43.59
N ALA A 177 -20.36 -5.48 -44.00
CA ALA A 177 -18.95 -5.64 -43.70
C ALA A 177 -18.21 -4.32 -43.93
N ASP A 178 -17.02 -4.18 -43.36
CA ASP A 178 -16.16 -3.00 -43.49
C ASP A 178 -15.98 -2.56 -44.95
N GLY A 179 -16.01 -1.25 -45.18
CA GLY A 179 -15.88 -0.64 -46.50
C GLY A 179 -17.14 -0.65 -47.36
N MET A 180 -18.26 -1.27 -46.93
CA MET A 180 -19.55 -1.13 -47.60
C MET A 180 -19.97 0.34 -47.64
N PHE A 181 -20.33 0.86 -48.82
CA PHE A 181 -20.69 2.27 -48.99
C PHE A 181 -22.01 2.52 -49.72
N ALA A 182 -22.51 1.57 -50.51
CA ALA A 182 -23.74 1.75 -51.28
C ALA A 182 -24.45 0.42 -51.57
N THR A 183 -25.73 0.52 -51.90
CA THR A 183 -26.60 -0.61 -52.29
C THR A 183 -27.02 -0.42 -53.75
N ILE A 184 -27.02 -1.49 -54.55
CA ILE A 184 -27.64 -1.51 -55.89
C ILE A 184 -28.85 -2.45 -55.87
N VAL A 185 -29.99 -2.00 -56.37
CA VAL A 185 -31.21 -2.79 -56.53
C VAL A 185 -31.58 -2.91 -58.01
N VAL A 186 -31.46 -4.13 -58.55
CA VAL A 186 -31.73 -4.48 -59.95
C VAL A 186 -33.11 -5.15 -60.04
N VAL A 187 -34.13 -4.39 -60.44
CA VAL A 187 -35.49 -4.89 -60.67
C VAL A 187 -35.54 -5.61 -62.02
N LEU A 188 -35.83 -6.91 -61.99
CA LEU A 188 -35.89 -7.79 -63.15
C LEU A 188 -37.26 -7.73 -63.85
N PRO A 189 -37.34 -8.05 -65.16
CA PRO A 189 -38.60 -8.02 -65.90
C PRO A 189 -39.70 -8.85 -65.23
N SER A 190 -40.74 -8.17 -64.74
CA SER A 190 -41.82 -8.73 -63.92
C SER A 190 -43.01 -7.76 -63.92
N GLN A 191 -44.26 -8.22 -64.02
CA GLN A 191 -45.40 -7.30 -64.15
C GLN A 191 -45.92 -6.85 -62.77
N PHE A 192 -45.83 -5.56 -62.47
CA PHE A 192 -46.42 -4.98 -61.27
C PHE A 192 -46.88 -3.52 -61.45
N THR A 193 -47.67 -3.03 -60.49
CA THR A 193 -48.01 -1.60 -60.30
C THR A 193 -47.79 -1.18 -58.85
N GLY A 194 -47.54 0.11 -58.60
CA GLY A 194 -47.07 0.58 -57.28
C GLY A 194 -45.58 0.24 -57.08
N GLY A 195 -45.14 0.07 -55.83
CA GLY A 195 -43.73 -0.28 -55.56
C GLY A 195 -42.74 0.88 -55.65
N THR A 196 -43.21 2.12 -55.71
CA THR A 196 -42.40 3.33 -55.83
C THR A 196 -41.36 3.42 -54.70
N ALA A 197 -40.09 3.64 -55.04
CA ALA A 197 -39.03 3.91 -54.08
C ALA A 197 -38.99 5.40 -53.76
N HIS A 198 -39.03 5.77 -52.48
CA HIS A 198 -38.74 7.12 -52.01
C HIS A 198 -37.41 7.10 -51.28
N LEU A 199 -36.60 8.15 -51.45
CA LEU A 199 -35.26 8.26 -50.88
C LEU A 199 -35.05 9.67 -50.32
N SER A 200 -34.33 9.81 -49.22
CA SER A 200 -33.97 11.09 -48.60
C SER A 200 -32.63 11.05 -47.88
N HIS A 201 -31.85 12.12 -48.02
CA HIS A 201 -30.51 12.28 -47.43
C HIS A 201 -30.23 13.79 -47.27
N SER A 202 -29.75 14.22 -46.10
CA SER A 202 -29.43 15.62 -45.74
C SER A 202 -30.39 16.68 -46.32
N GLY A 203 -31.70 16.51 -46.09
CA GLY A 203 -32.77 17.42 -46.55
C GLY A 203 -33.17 17.29 -48.03
N LEU A 204 -32.36 16.62 -48.86
CA LEU A 204 -32.69 16.28 -50.24
C LEU A 204 -33.63 15.06 -50.29
N SER A 205 -34.41 14.95 -51.38
CA SER A 205 -35.26 13.78 -51.62
C SER A 205 -35.38 13.42 -53.10
N ALA A 206 -35.62 12.13 -53.36
CA ALA A 206 -35.81 11.56 -54.68
C ALA A 206 -36.97 10.54 -54.67
N THR A 207 -37.55 10.26 -55.83
CA THR A 207 -38.66 9.31 -55.97
C THR A 207 -38.58 8.60 -57.31
N TYR A 208 -38.56 7.27 -57.30
CA TYR A 208 -38.36 6.44 -58.47
C TYR A 208 -39.50 5.44 -58.66
N ASP A 209 -40.20 5.54 -59.80
CA ASP A 209 -41.19 4.56 -60.25
C ASP A 209 -40.65 3.82 -61.49
N CYS A 210 -40.56 2.49 -61.40
CA CYS A 210 -40.16 1.60 -62.49
C CYS A 210 -41.32 0.71 -63.00
N SER A 211 -42.51 0.81 -62.40
CA SER A 211 -43.66 -0.07 -62.67
C SER A 211 -44.17 0.02 -64.11
N ALA A 212 -44.18 1.23 -64.69
CA ALA A 212 -44.78 1.51 -66.01
C ALA A 212 -44.16 0.74 -67.19
N THR A 213 -42.93 0.23 -67.08
CA THR A 213 -42.32 -0.66 -68.11
C THR A 213 -41.74 -1.95 -67.54
N SER A 214 -42.10 -2.28 -66.29
CA SER A 214 -41.61 -3.41 -65.49
C SER A 214 -41.66 -4.77 -66.19
N LEU A 215 -42.68 -5.01 -67.03
CA LEU A 215 -42.84 -6.25 -67.77
C LEU A 215 -41.76 -6.49 -68.85
N TYR A 216 -41.04 -5.46 -69.31
CA TYR A 216 -40.17 -5.56 -70.49
C TYR A 216 -38.72 -5.12 -70.29
N HIS A 217 -38.41 -4.33 -69.26
CA HIS A 217 -37.08 -3.76 -69.05
C HIS A 217 -36.56 -4.03 -67.64
N THR A 218 -35.23 -4.09 -67.51
CA THR A 218 -34.55 -4.13 -66.21
C THR A 218 -34.37 -2.69 -65.71
N ALA A 219 -34.80 -2.38 -64.49
CA ALA A 219 -34.54 -1.09 -63.86
C ALA A 219 -33.48 -1.26 -62.76
N VAL A 220 -32.55 -0.31 -62.66
CA VAL A 220 -31.52 -0.29 -61.62
C VAL A 220 -31.64 0.99 -60.82
N MET A 221 -31.67 0.87 -59.50
CA MET A 221 -31.57 1.98 -58.55
C MET A 221 -30.36 1.77 -57.65
N SER A 222 -29.74 2.83 -57.17
CA SER A 222 -28.65 2.76 -56.19
C SER A 222 -28.61 3.99 -55.30
N TRP A 223 -28.05 3.85 -54.09
CA TRP A 223 -27.92 4.88 -53.08
C TRP A 223 -26.78 4.54 -52.10
N TYR A 224 -26.22 5.55 -51.43
CA TYR A 224 -25.26 5.35 -50.34
C TYR A 224 -25.93 4.69 -49.11
N THR A 225 -25.15 3.98 -48.29
CA THR A 225 -25.68 3.22 -47.13
C THR A 225 -26.40 4.06 -46.08
N ASP A 226 -26.07 5.35 -45.99
CA ASP A 226 -26.67 6.35 -45.09
C ASP A 226 -27.98 6.97 -45.62
N VAL A 227 -28.39 6.67 -46.86
CA VAL A 227 -29.64 7.18 -47.44
C VAL A 227 -30.85 6.47 -46.83
N THR A 228 -31.75 7.27 -46.23
CA THR A 228 -33.05 6.76 -45.77
C THR A 228 -33.92 6.48 -46.98
N HIS A 229 -34.49 5.27 -47.07
CA HIS A 229 -35.34 4.88 -48.19
C HIS A 229 -36.53 4.01 -47.75
N GLU A 230 -37.60 4.03 -48.56
CA GLU A 230 -38.80 3.20 -48.39
C GLU A 230 -39.32 2.68 -49.73
N ILE A 231 -40.05 1.56 -49.68
CA ILE A 231 -40.75 0.98 -50.84
C ILE A 231 -42.26 1.02 -50.56
N LYS A 232 -42.98 1.89 -51.29
CA LYS A 232 -44.45 1.98 -51.21
C LYS A 232 -45.11 0.67 -51.66
N PRO A 233 -46.32 0.34 -51.18
CA PRO A 233 -46.97 -0.93 -51.49
C PRO A 233 -47.10 -1.24 -52.98
N ILE A 234 -46.88 -2.51 -53.35
CA ILE A 234 -47.28 -3.07 -54.65
C ILE A 234 -48.81 -3.15 -54.69
N THR A 235 -49.43 -2.52 -55.67
CA THR A 235 -50.90 -2.45 -55.82
C THR A 235 -51.48 -3.54 -56.72
N SER A 236 -50.66 -4.17 -57.55
CA SER A 236 -51.01 -5.33 -58.36
C SER A 236 -49.76 -6.04 -58.86
N GLY A 237 -49.84 -7.36 -59.08
CA GLY A 237 -48.77 -8.17 -59.67
C GLY A 237 -47.64 -8.52 -58.69
N TYR A 238 -46.45 -8.74 -59.26
CA TYR A 238 -45.25 -9.16 -58.54
C TYR A 238 -44.02 -8.39 -59.04
N ARG A 239 -43.20 -7.87 -58.13
CA ARG A 239 -41.90 -7.23 -58.42
C ARG A 239 -40.77 -8.14 -57.98
N LEU A 240 -39.91 -8.53 -58.92
CA LEU A 240 -38.70 -9.30 -58.65
C LEU A 240 -37.47 -8.37 -58.67
N ALA A 241 -36.61 -8.44 -57.66
CA ALA A 241 -35.40 -7.62 -57.61
C ALA A 241 -34.21 -8.38 -57.02
N LEU A 242 -33.01 -8.12 -57.55
CA LEU A 242 -31.73 -8.53 -56.94
C LEU A 242 -31.15 -7.34 -56.17
N THR A 243 -30.61 -7.59 -54.98
CA THR A 243 -29.88 -6.60 -54.18
C THR A 243 -28.40 -6.95 -54.15
N TYR A 244 -27.55 -5.97 -54.43
CA TYR A 244 -26.09 -6.07 -54.40
C TYR A 244 -25.52 -5.01 -53.44
N ASN A 245 -24.38 -5.33 -52.80
CA ASN A 245 -23.66 -4.43 -51.92
C ASN A 245 -22.35 -3.96 -52.59
N LEU A 246 -22.06 -2.66 -52.51
CA LEU A 246 -20.81 -2.05 -53.00
C LEU A 246 -19.82 -1.80 -51.85
N TYR A 247 -18.56 -2.20 -52.04
CA TYR A 247 -17.47 -2.06 -51.08
C TYR A 247 -16.26 -1.34 -51.67
N HIS A 248 -15.63 -0.44 -50.92
CA HIS A 248 -14.27 0.03 -51.19
C HIS A 248 -13.28 -1.12 -50.92
N THR A 249 -12.28 -1.36 -51.77
CA THR A 249 -11.25 -2.42 -51.54
C THR A 249 -9.85 -1.86 -51.31
N THR A 250 -9.74 -0.56 -51.02
CA THR A 250 -8.50 0.16 -50.76
C THR A 250 -8.66 1.00 -49.49
N THR A 251 -7.55 1.39 -48.86
CA THR A 251 -7.54 2.34 -47.74
C THR A 251 -7.67 3.79 -48.17
N SER A 252 -7.77 4.05 -49.49
CA SER A 252 -7.88 5.37 -50.07
C SER A 252 -9.05 6.17 -49.50
N LEU A 253 -8.81 7.47 -49.29
CA LEU A 253 -9.86 8.45 -49.02
C LEU A 253 -10.98 8.35 -50.08
N ARG A 254 -12.23 8.51 -49.64
CA ARG A 254 -13.32 8.88 -50.55
C ARG A 254 -12.93 10.21 -51.21
N PRO A 255 -12.99 10.34 -52.54
CA PRO A 255 -12.73 11.63 -53.18
C PRO A 255 -13.67 12.70 -52.62
N SER A 256 -13.16 13.91 -52.39
CA SER A 256 -14.02 15.07 -52.27
C SER A 256 -14.79 15.24 -53.58
N LEU A 257 -16.10 15.45 -53.50
CA LEU A 257 -16.84 16.02 -54.64
C LEU A 257 -16.23 17.39 -54.98
N SER A 258 -16.47 17.89 -56.21
CA SER A 258 -15.85 19.13 -56.67
C SER A 258 -16.35 20.33 -55.85
N THR A 259 -15.63 20.68 -54.79
CA THR A 259 -15.91 21.82 -53.93
C THR A 259 -15.92 23.11 -54.75
N SER A 260 -16.70 24.10 -54.30
CA SER A 260 -16.57 25.47 -54.80
C SER A 260 -15.12 25.95 -54.65
N GLU A 261 -14.51 26.41 -55.75
CA GLU A 261 -13.09 26.80 -55.81
C GLU A 261 -12.71 27.75 -54.66
N GLY A 262 -13.56 28.75 -54.38
CA GLY A 262 -13.37 29.71 -53.30
C GLY A 262 -13.28 29.12 -51.89
N SER A 263 -13.91 27.99 -51.60
CA SER A 263 -13.80 27.31 -50.29
C SER A 263 -12.41 26.69 -50.12
N VAL A 264 -11.88 26.07 -51.17
CA VAL A 264 -10.52 25.50 -51.18
C VAL A 264 -9.46 26.60 -51.13
N ASP A 265 -9.70 27.72 -51.80
CA ASP A 265 -8.78 28.87 -51.77
C ASP A 265 -8.83 29.66 -50.45
N GLN A 266 -9.95 29.64 -49.71
CA GLN A 266 -9.99 30.15 -48.34
C GLN A 266 -9.18 29.24 -47.40
N LEU A 267 -9.38 27.91 -47.43
CA LEU A 267 -8.56 26.98 -46.66
C LEU A 267 -7.06 27.09 -46.99
N ARG A 268 -6.71 27.28 -48.28
CA ARG A 268 -5.34 27.55 -48.74
C ARG A 268 -4.75 28.86 -48.17
N ARG A 269 -5.58 29.88 -47.91
CA ARG A 269 -5.17 31.12 -47.23
C ARG A 269 -4.89 30.88 -45.75
N ILE A 270 -5.81 30.21 -45.07
CA ILE A 270 -5.73 29.90 -43.62
C ILE A 270 -4.50 29.03 -43.33
N PHE A 271 -4.30 27.94 -44.07
CA PHE A 271 -3.14 27.04 -43.90
C PHE A 271 -1.80 27.75 -44.16
N ARG A 272 -1.78 28.76 -45.04
CA ARG A 272 -0.59 29.58 -45.27
C ARG A 272 -0.31 30.51 -44.09
N ALA A 273 -1.32 31.26 -43.63
CA ALA A 273 -1.20 32.19 -42.51
C ALA A 273 -0.78 31.48 -41.21
N TRP A 274 -1.42 30.34 -40.88
CA TRP A 274 -1.11 29.53 -39.71
C TRP A 274 0.34 29.03 -39.70
N ASN A 275 0.88 28.63 -40.85
CA ASN A 275 2.30 28.26 -40.98
C ASN A 275 3.26 29.46 -40.89
N GLN A 276 2.84 30.68 -41.26
CA GLN A 276 3.68 31.88 -41.24
C GLN A 276 3.82 32.46 -39.83
N ASP A 277 2.80 32.33 -38.98
CA ASP A 277 2.84 32.68 -37.56
C ASP A 277 3.83 31.81 -36.76
N ASN A 278 3.95 30.52 -37.12
CA ASN A 278 4.91 29.58 -36.52
C ASN A 278 4.74 29.43 -34.98
N GLY A 279 3.52 29.57 -34.47
CA GLY A 279 3.15 29.31 -33.06
C GLY A 279 3.43 30.48 -32.12
N TYR A 280 3.29 31.72 -32.61
CA TYR A 280 3.36 32.94 -31.82
C TYR A 280 1.97 33.36 -31.32
N SER A 281 0.99 33.48 -32.21
CA SER A 281 -0.42 33.78 -31.93
C SER A 281 -1.36 32.61 -32.24
N ALA A 282 -1.08 31.88 -33.33
CA ALA A 282 -1.94 30.85 -33.88
C ALA A 282 -2.00 29.59 -32.98
N PRO A 283 -3.11 28.84 -33.02
CA PRO A 283 -3.29 27.66 -32.18
C PRO A 283 -2.28 26.55 -32.52
N ASN A 284 -1.97 25.70 -31.55
CA ASN A 284 -0.99 24.62 -31.76
C ASN A 284 -1.61 23.41 -32.49
N GLN A 285 -2.94 23.33 -32.47
CA GLN A 285 -3.77 22.32 -33.09
C GLN A 285 -5.20 22.88 -33.22
N ILE A 286 -6.03 22.31 -34.09
CA ILE A 286 -7.49 22.52 -34.07
C ILE A 286 -8.18 21.16 -33.95
N VAL A 287 -9.21 21.11 -33.12
CA VAL A 287 -10.06 19.95 -32.82
C VAL A 287 -11.47 20.27 -33.33
N TYR A 288 -11.76 19.82 -34.54
CA TYR A 288 -13.01 20.08 -35.25
C TYR A 288 -14.04 18.96 -35.04
N LEU A 289 -15.26 19.29 -34.63
CA LEU A 289 -16.36 18.33 -34.47
C LEU A 289 -16.85 17.77 -35.81
N LEU A 290 -16.92 16.43 -35.93
CA LEU A 290 -17.51 15.77 -37.09
C LEU A 290 -19.01 15.51 -36.89
N GLU A 291 -19.79 15.55 -37.97
CA GLU A 291 -21.24 15.36 -37.94
C GLU A 291 -21.61 13.94 -37.51
N HIS A 292 -20.86 12.93 -37.98
CA HIS A 292 -21.11 11.54 -37.65
C HIS A 292 -20.24 11.05 -36.49
N LYS A 293 -20.84 10.22 -35.63
CA LYS A 293 -20.13 9.47 -34.60
C LYS A 293 -19.56 8.16 -35.17
N TYR A 294 -18.24 8.04 -35.21
CA TYR A 294 -17.55 6.83 -35.67
C TYR A 294 -17.17 5.92 -34.49
N SER A 295 -17.22 4.60 -34.70
CA SER A 295 -16.71 3.63 -33.74
C SER A 295 -15.18 3.64 -33.72
N GLN A 296 -14.54 3.17 -32.64
CA GLN A 296 -13.08 3.05 -32.55
C GLN A 296 -12.46 2.23 -33.69
N ALA A 297 -13.16 1.22 -34.21
CA ALA A 297 -12.72 0.46 -35.40
C ALA A 297 -12.81 1.27 -36.71
N ASN A 298 -13.69 2.27 -36.75
CA ASN A 298 -13.97 3.12 -37.90
C ASN A 298 -13.34 4.52 -37.79
N LEU A 299 -12.45 4.75 -36.83
CA LEU A 299 -11.56 5.92 -36.81
C LEU A 299 -10.48 5.76 -37.90
N ARG A 300 -10.87 5.96 -39.15
CA ARG A 300 -10.00 6.00 -40.33
C ARG A 300 -10.68 6.76 -41.46
N ALA A 301 -9.91 7.40 -42.31
CA ALA A 301 -10.42 8.19 -43.43
C ALA A 301 -11.33 7.42 -44.41
N SER A 302 -11.03 6.14 -44.66
CA SER A 302 -11.80 5.27 -45.55
C SER A 302 -13.18 4.84 -44.99
N ALA A 303 -13.47 5.12 -43.73
CA ALA A 303 -14.77 4.84 -43.08
C ALA A 303 -15.65 6.09 -42.91
N MET A 304 -15.16 7.28 -43.30
CA MET A 304 -15.89 8.55 -43.20
C MET A 304 -17.13 8.58 -44.10
N LYS A 305 -18.18 9.30 -43.67
CA LYS A 305 -19.50 9.40 -44.30
C LYS A 305 -19.92 10.87 -44.48
N GLY A 306 -21.02 11.10 -45.20
CA GLY A 306 -21.60 12.42 -45.44
C GLY A 306 -20.59 13.52 -45.75
N VAL A 307 -20.75 14.68 -45.10
CA VAL A 307 -19.87 15.84 -45.27
C VAL A 307 -18.47 15.63 -44.68
N ASP A 308 -18.33 14.81 -43.63
CA ASP A 308 -17.04 14.55 -42.97
C ASP A 308 -16.03 13.99 -43.97
N ALA A 309 -16.46 13.05 -44.80
CA ALA A 309 -15.63 12.45 -45.85
C ALA A 309 -15.11 13.51 -46.85
N HIS A 310 -15.93 14.51 -47.18
CA HIS A 310 -15.56 15.56 -48.12
C HIS A 310 -14.66 16.62 -47.49
N LYS A 311 -14.94 17.02 -46.23
CA LYS A 311 -14.11 17.93 -45.44
C LYS A 311 -12.71 17.35 -45.22
N VAL A 312 -12.62 16.11 -44.72
CA VAL A 312 -11.35 15.40 -44.49
C VAL A 312 -10.58 15.21 -45.80
N ALA A 313 -11.23 14.87 -46.91
CA ALA A 313 -10.55 14.70 -48.21
C ALA A 313 -10.00 16.03 -48.79
N ALA A 314 -10.72 17.15 -48.64
CA ALA A 314 -10.23 18.45 -49.06
C ALA A 314 -9.05 18.93 -48.18
N LEU A 315 -9.15 18.73 -46.87
CA LEU A 315 -8.09 19.07 -45.91
C LEU A 315 -6.85 18.18 -46.11
N ASP A 316 -7.00 16.90 -46.48
CA ASP A 316 -5.88 15.97 -46.75
C ASP A 316 -5.04 16.36 -47.99
N LEU A 317 -5.67 17.00 -48.98
CA LEU A 317 -4.96 17.55 -50.13
C LEU A 317 -4.13 18.78 -49.73
N LEU A 318 -4.74 19.71 -48.98
CA LEU A 318 -4.07 20.94 -48.53
C LEU A 318 -3.03 20.69 -47.43
N SER A 319 -3.24 19.69 -46.56
CA SER A 319 -2.26 19.34 -45.53
C SER A 319 -0.95 18.84 -46.14
N LYS A 320 -1.02 18.14 -47.28
CA LYS A 320 0.16 17.72 -48.07
C LYS A 320 0.78 18.85 -48.89
N GLU A 321 0.00 19.86 -49.27
CA GLU A 321 0.51 21.09 -49.93
C GLU A 321 1.30 21.97 -48.94
N PHE A 322 0.84 22.09 -47.70
CA PHE A 322 1.39 23.02 -46.70
C PHE A 322 2.19 22.37 -45.56
N GLY A 323 2.22 21.05 -45.42
CA GLY A 323 2.91 20.39 -44.30
C GLY A 323 2.12 20.45 -42.98
N PHE A 324 0.82 20.22 -43.05
CA PHE A 324 0.00 19.90 -41.89
C PHE A 324 -0.17 18.38 -41.77
N HIS A 325 -0.52 17.94 -40.56
CA HIS A 325 -0.91 16.57 -40.25
C HIS A 325 -2.40 16.55 -39.88
N LEU A 326 -3.04 15.41 -40.12
CA LEU A 326 -4.44 15.17 -39.83
C LEU A 326 -4.59 13.86 -39.06
N GLY A 327 -5.48 13.84 -38.09
CA GLY A 327 -5.80 12.66 -37.30
C GLY A 327 -7.23 12.67 -36.79
N LEU A 328 -7.70 11.53 -36.31
CA LEU A 328 -9.06 11.32 -35.84
C LEU A 328 -9.02 10.93 -34.36
N ALA A 329 -9.87 11.52 -33.53
CA ALA A 329 -9.95 11.21 -32.11
C ALA A 329 -11.40 11.09 -31.63
N THR A 330 -11.58 10.60 -30.40
CA THR A 330 -12.87 10.62 -29.70
C THR A 330 -12.83 11.72 -28.64
N VAL A 331 -13.69 12.72 -28.73
CA VAL A 331 -13.97 13.59 -27.57
C VAL A 331 -14.93 12.84 -26.65
N GLU A 332 -14.58 12.79 -25.37
CA GLU A 332 -15.41 12.20 -24.33
C GLU A 332 -15.67 13.26 -23.25
N CYS A 333 -16.92 13.67 -23.15
CA CYS A 333 -17.42 14.50 -22.05
C CYS A 333 -18.04 13.60 -20.97
N THR A 334 -17.82 13.95 -19.71
CA THR A 334 -18.32 13.21 -18.55
C THR A 334 -18.94 14.18 -17.55
N GLU A 335 -20.24 14.02 -17.29
CA GLU A 335 -20.94 14.61 -16.15
C GLU A 335 -20.82 13.64 -14.96
N SER A 336 -20.55 14.13 -13.76
CA SER A 336 -20.44 13.28 -12.56
C SER A 336 -20.99 13.97 -11.30
N GLY A 337 -21.84 13.30 -10.53
CA GLY A 337 -22.50 13.89 -9.36
C GLY A 337 -23.30 12.87 -8.52
N GLU A 338 -23.96 13.32 -7.45
CA GLU A 338 -24.82 12.45 -6.63
C GLU A 338 -26.07 12.02 -7.40
N GLY A 339 -26.35 10.70 -7.47
CA GLY A 339 -27.51 10.15 -8.18
C GLY A 339 -28.77 9.98 -7.29
N GLU A 340 -29.96 10.20 -7.86
CA GLU A 340 -31.24 10.00 -7.16
C GLU A 340 -31.55 8.51 -6.95
N ASP A 341 -31.16 8.00 -5.78
CA ASP A 341 -31.71 6.75 -5.24
C ASP A 341 -33.18 6.98 -4.80
N MET A 342 -34.09 6.13 -5.29
CA MET A 342 -35.52 6.11 -4.95
C MET A 342 -35.79 5.54 -3.53
N GLY A 343 -34.96 5.94 -2.57
CA GLY A 343 -34.87 5.42 -1.20
C GLY A 343 -35.68 6.16 -0.13
N GLY A 344 -36.35 7.27 -0.45
CA GLY A 344 -37.22 8.00 0.49
C GLY A 344 -38.11 9.04 -0.20
N TYR A 345 -39.34 9.36 0.24
CA TYR A 345 -39.97 9.09 1.54
C TYR A 345 -41.40 8.51 1.37
N GLY A 346 -41.67 7.33 1.97
CA GLY A 346 -42.90 6.56 1.70
C GLY A 346 -43.68 6.06 2.92
N TRP A 347 -43.70 6.78 4.04
CA TRP A 347 -44.32 6.34 5.31
C TRP A 347 -45.87 6.28 5.30
N ASN A 348 -46.51 5.44 4.47
CA ASN A 348 -47.78 4.75 4.77
C ASN A 348 -48.29 3.81 3.65
N ARG A 349 -47.93 2.51 3.68
CA ARG A 349 -48.87 1.41 3.37
C ARG A 349 -48.39 0.04 3.83
N ARG A 350 -49.21 -0.64 4.64
CA ARG A 350 -49.02 -2.05 5.03
C ARG A 350 -49.67 -2.97 3.99
N ARG A 351 -48.91 -3.78 3.23
CA ARG A 351 -49.22 -5.20 2.90
C ARG A 351 -48.21 -5.88 1.96
N ARG A 352 -47.45 -6.82 2.54
CA ARG A 352 -47.38 -8.24 2.12
C ARG A 352 -47.02 -8.55 0.64
N GLY A 353 -45.73 -8.74 0.39
CA GLY A 353 -45.16 -9.46 -0.76
C GLY A 353 -43.75 -9.96 -0.43
N TYR A 354 -43.30 -11.03 -1.08
CA TYR A 354 -41.93 -11.58 -1.03
C TYR A 354 -41.67 -12.21 -2.42
N TYR A 355 -40.40 -12.35 -2.82
CA TYR A 355 -39.94 -12.64 -4.20
C TYR A 355 -40.15 -11.46 -5.16
N ASP A 356 -39.24 -11.14 -6.09
CA ASP A 356 -37.86 -11.59 -6.30
C ASP A 356 -37.08 -10.48 -7.02
N GLY A 357 -35.75 -10.62 -7.16
CA GLY A 357 -34.91 -9.69 -7.92
C GLY A 357 -34.39 -8.52 -7.08
N GLY A 358 -33.08 -8.53 -6.84
CA GLY A 358 -32.32 -7.34 -6.46
C GLY A 358 -31.62 -6.83 -7.72
N ASP A 359 -32.40 -6.21 -8.61
CA ASP A 359 -31.84 -5.49 -9.75
C ASP A 359 -31.31 -4.15 -9.21
N ASP A 360 -30.00 -3.91 -9.34
CA ASP A 360 -29.43 -2.58 -9.13
C ASP A 360 -30.09 -1.58 -10.10
N PRO A 361 -30.34 -0.32 -9.69
CA PRO A 361 -31.01 0.64 -10.55
C PRO A 361 -30.20 0.86 -11.83
N ASP A 362 -30.84 0.67 -13.00
CA ASP A 362 -30.18 0.87 -14.30
C ASP A 362 -29.68 2.31 -14.39
N PRO A 363 -28.35 2.56 -14.48
CA PRO A 363 -27.79 3.91 -14.54
C PRO A 363 -28.33 4.72 -15.72
N GLN A 364 -28.85 4.06 -16.76
CA GLN A 364 -29.48 4.72 -17.90
C GLN A 364 -30.80 5.42 -17.53
N HIS A 365 -31.44 5.03 -16.43
CA HIS A 365 -32.70 5.56 -15.93
C HIS A 365 -32.58 6.31 -14.59
N MET A 366 -31.35 6.63 -14.16
CA MET A 366 -31.09 7.51 -13.01
C MET A 366 -30.84 8.96 -13.43
N ASP A 367 -31.32 9.89 -12.61
CA ASP A 367 -31.03 11.32 -12.67
C ASP A 367 -30.12 11.76 -11.52
N PHE A 368 -29.55 12.97 -11.63
CA PHE A 368 -28.78 13.61 -10.56
C PHE A 368 -29.73 14.21 -9.51
N CYS A 369 -29.34 14.21 -8.24
CA CYS A 369 -30.11 14.85 -7.17
C CYS A 369 -30.34 16.33 -7.46
N VAL A 370 -31.56 16.83 -7.20
CA VAL A 370 -31.97 18.24 -7.45
C VAL A 370 -30.99 19.30 -6.93
N ASP A 371 -30.29 19.02 -5.82
CA ASP A 371 -29.33 19.92 -5.18
C ASP A 371 -27.85 19.48 -5.32
N ALA A 372 -27.52 18.56 -6.25
CA ALA A 372 -26.14 18.09 -6.46
C ALA A 372 -25.25 19.09 -7.20
N GLU A 373 -23.99 19.21 -6.76
CA GLU A 373 -22.92 19.77 -7.60
C GLU A 373 -22.50 18.71 -8.63
N ILE A 374 -22.59 19.04 -9.92
CA ILE A 374 -22.19 18.17 -11.04
C ILE A 374 -20.83 18.65 -11.55
N GLU A 375 -19.85 17.74 -11.61
CA GLU A 375 -18.54 17.97 -12.23
C GLU A 375 -18.63 17.62 -13.73
N HIS A 376 -18.37 18.60 -14.60
CA HIS A 376 -18.31 18.42 -16.05
C HIS A 376 -16.85 18.37 -16.50
N THR A 377 -16.46 17.36 -17.28
CA THR A 377 -15.10 17.21 -17.78
C THR A 377 -15.06 16.76 -19.25
N MET A 378 -14.30 17.46 -20.10
CA MET A 378 -14.05 17.08 -21.48
C MET A 378 -12.61 16.61 -21.67
N VAL A 379 -12.40 15.46 -22.33
CA VAL A 379 -11.07 14.95 -22.68
C VAL A 379 -11.07 14.32 -24.08
N VAL A 380 -10.12 14.74 -24.93
CA VAL A 380 -9.90 14.13 -26.25
C VAL A 380 -8.96 12.93 -26.12
N LYS A 381 -9.44 11.76 -26.59
CA LYS A 381 -8.82 10.44 -26.38
C LYS A 381 -8.62 9.69 -27.70
N ASN A 382 -7.63 8.80 -27.72
CA ASN A 382 -7.31 7.88 -28.81
C ASN A 382 -7.16 8.59 -30.18
N LEU A 383 -6.22 9.53 -30.28
CA LEU A 383 -5.83 10.14 -31.55
C LEU A 383 -5.11 9.11 -32.43
N VAL A 384 -5.65 8.86 -33.61
CA VAL A 384 -5.07 8.04 -34.67
C VAL A 384 -4.77 8.90 -35.91
N ASP A 385 -3.91 8.44 -36.81
CA ASP A 385 -3.73 9.06 -38.12
C ASP A 385 -4.92 8.75 -39.07
N LEU A 386 -4.91 9.27 -40.29
CA LEU A 386 -5.96 8.99 -41.28
C LEU A 386 -6.04 7.51 -41.72
N ASN A 387 -5.01 6.70 -41.52
CA ASN A 387 -5.03 5.25 -41.78
C ASN A 387 -5.64 4.44 -40.62
N GLY A 388 -5.68 5.01 -39.41
CA GLY A 388 -6.08 4.36 -38.17
C GLY A 388 -4.91 3.89 -37.28
N GLU A 389 -3.67 4.31 -37.57
CA GLU A 389 -2.52 4.04 -36.71
C GLU A 389 -2.50 4.98 -35.50
N HIS A 390 -2.33 4.42 -34.30
CA HIS A 390 -2.45 5.15 -33.04
C HIS A 390 -1.26 6.09 -32.76
N ILE A 391 -1.55 7.39 -32.68
CA ILE A 391 -0.62 8.46 -32.29
C ILE A 391 -0.53 8.55 -30.75
N THR A 392 -1.52 9.17 -30.09
CA THR A 392 -1.56 9.38 -28.62
C THR A 392 -2.89 8.97 -28.00
N LYS A 393 -2.83 8.50 -26.75
CA LYS A 393 -4.01 8.04 -25.98
C LYS A 393 -4.87 9.19 -25.46
N VAL A 394 -4.24 10.32 -25.16
CA VAL A 394 -4.87 11.52 -24.64
C VAL A 394 -4.20 12.70 -25.32
N LEU A 395 -5.00 13.62 -25.80
CA LEU A 395 -4.57 14.90 -26.35
C LEU A 395 -4.91 15.98 -25.32
N PRO A 396 -3.93 16.74 -24.78
CA PRO A 396 -4.21 18.00 -24.09
C PRO A 396 -4.78 18.99 -25.10
N VAL A 397 -5.87 19.67 -24.77
CA VAL A 397 -6.61 20.60 -25.64
C VAL A 397 -7.02 21.80 -24.81
N ASP A 398 -6.74 23.01 -25.30
CA ASP A 398 -7.26 24.26 -24.74
C ASP A 398 -8.69 24.47 -25.28
N GLN A 399 -9.69 24.59 -24.40
CA GLN A 399 -11.09 24.58 -24.84
C GLN A 399 -11.43 25.85 -25.64
N GLU A 400 -11.01 27.00 -25.13
CA GLU A 400 -11.22 28.32 -25.74
C GLU A 400 -10.48 28.46 -27.08
N ARG A 401 -9.30 27.82 -27.24
CA ARG A 401 -8.35 28.13 -28.33
C ARG A 401 -8.06 27.02 -29.35
N ASP A 402 -8.27 25.76 -28.97
CA ASP A 402 -7.98 24.61 -29.85
C ASP A 402 -9.27 23.96 -30.40
N THR A 403 -10.48 24.38 -30.02
CA THR A 403 -11.73 23.68 -30.40
C THR A 403 -12.60 24.44 -31.39
N ILE A 404 -13.27 23.70 -32.28
CA ILE A 404 -14.29 24.19 -33.20
C ILE A 404 -15.47 23.20 -33.20
N PRO A 405 -16.69 23.62 -32.80
CA PRO A 405 -17.03 24.93 -32.25
C PRO A 405 -16.42 25.19 -30.87
N GLU A 406 -16.30 26.46 -30.47
CA GLU A 406 -15.69 26.89 -29.20
C GLU A 406 -16.34 26.21 -27.96
N ASN A 407 -17.66 26.08 -27.95
CA ASN A 407 -18.41 25.40 -26.87
C ASN A 407 -18.60 23.89 -27.13
N LEU A 408 -17.55 23.23 -27.64
CA LEU A 408 -17.52 21.80 -28.00
C LEU A 408 -18.07 20.89 -26.90
N ASN A 409 -17.78 21.19 -25.62
CA ASN A 409 -18.24 20.39 -24.49
C ASN A 409 -19.78 20.43 -24.34
N GLU A 410 -20.39 21.62 -24.43
CA GLU A 410 -21.83 21.82 -24.29
C GLU A 410 -22.59 21.07 -25.40
N ILE A 411 -22.15 21.21 -26.65
CA ILE A 411 -22.77 20.57 -27.82
C ILE A 411 -22.63 19.03 -27.78
N VAL A 412 -21.56 18.51 -27.17
CA VAL A 412 -21.40 17.06 -26.95
C VAL A 412 -22.37 16.55 -25.87
N GLU A 413 -22.55 17.31 -24.78
CA GLU A 413 -23.39 17.00 -23.61
C GLU A 413 -24.91 17.19 -23.86
N GLU A 414 -25.31 18.19 -24.67
CA GLU A 414 -26.70 18.34 -25.16
C GLU A 414 -27.15 17.17 -26.06
N GLY A 415 -26.18 16.49 -26.69
CA GLY A 415 -26.45 15.38 -27.60
C GLY A 415 -26.87 14.08 -26.91
N GLN A 416 -27.19 13.05 -27.69
CA GLN A 416 -27.56 11.74 -27.13
C GLN A 416 -26.44 11.15 -26.26
N ARG A 417 -26.77 10.87 -24.99
CA ARG A 417 -25.91 10.18 -24.01
C ARG A 417 -25.55 8.77 -24.50
N ASP A 418 -24.27 8.42 -24.36
CA ASP A 418 -23.69 7.17 -24.89
C ASP A 418 -23.43 6.09 -23.84
N GLY A 419 -23.54 6.44 -22.56
CA GLY A 419 -23.49 5.50 -21.44
C GLY A 419 -23.73 6.21 -20.10
N ALA A 420 -23.99 5.42 -19.07
CA ALA A 420 -23.99 5.87 -17.69
C ALA A 420 -23.48 4.73 -16.79
N GLU A 421 -22.76 5.08 -15.73
CA GLU A 421 -22.29 4.18 -14.68
C GLU A 421 -22.72 4.74 -13.32
N TYR A 422 -23.05 3.88 -12.37
CA TYR A 422 -23.42 4.26 -11.00
C TYR A 422 -22.60 3.41 -10.02
N GLU A 423 -21.92 4.05 -9.06
CA GLU A 423 -21.03 3.33 -8.14
C GLU A 423 -21.76 2.42 -7.13
N GLY A 424 -23.08 2.57 -6.99
CA GLY A 424 -23.91 1.77 -6.10
C GLY A 424 -23.93 2.29 -4.66
N TYR A 425 -24.64 1.55 -3.79
CA TYR A 425 -24.97 1.99 -2.44
C TYR A 425 -23.77 1.91 -1.47
N MET A 426 -23.12 3.05 -1.21
CA MET A 426 -21.99 3.19 -0.29
C MET A 426 -22.40 3.32 1.20
N GLY A 427 -23.60 2.86 1.57
CA GLY A 427 -24.11 2.84 2.94
C GLY A 427 -24.71 4.16 3.39
N ASN A 428 -23.89 5.04 3.97
CA ASN A 428 -24.35 6.33 4.51
C ASN A 428 -24.17 7.51 3.54
N TYR A 429 -23.80 7.23 2.29
CA TYR A 429 -23.54 8.19 1.22
C TYR A 429 -24.31 7.76 -0.03
N ALA A 430 -24.78 8.72 -0.82
CA ALA A 430 -25.29 8.45 -2.17
C ALA A 430 -24.16 7.89 -3.04
N GLY A 431 -24.49 7.05 -4.03
CA GLY A 431 -23.53 6.65 -5.04
C GLY A 431 -23.28 7.78 -6.03
N THR A 432 -22.06 7.84 -6.58
CA THR A 432 -21.78 8.71 -7.72
C THR A 432 -22.46 8.15 -8.96
N LEU A 433 -23.22 8.98 -9.67
CA LEU A 433 -23.67 8.74 -11.04
C LEU A 433 -22.69 9.44 -11.98
N SER A 434 -22.24 8.76 -13.02
CA SER A 434 -21.45 9.36 -14.11
C SER A 434 -22.10 9.09 -15.44
N ARG A 435 -22.23 10.12 -16.29
CA ARG A 435 -22.82 10.05 -17.64
C ARG A 435 -21.76 10.36 -18.68
N PHE A 436 -21.74 9.61 -19.78
CA PHE A 436 -20.69 9.71 -20.80
C PHE A 436 -21.29 10.08 -22.17
N TYR A 437 -20.66 11.05 -22.82
CA TYR A 437 -21.05 11.58 -24.13
C TYR A 437 -19.82 11.54 -25.05
N ARG A 438 -19.96 10.93 -26.23
CA ARG A 438 -18.83 10.57 -27.11
C ARG A 438 -19.10 10.99 -28.56
N ARG A 439 -18.30 11.92 -29.08
CA ARG A 439 -18.31 12.30 -30.52
C ARG A 439 -16.94 12.06 -31.14
N THR A 440 -16.89 12.08 -32.47
CA THR A 440 -15.63 11.99 -33.22
C THR A 440 -15.19 13.40 -33.61
N VAL A 441 -13.88 13.64 -33.50
CA VAL A 441 -13.26 14.92 -33.87
C VAL A 441 -12.12 14.69 -34.85
N LEU A 442 -11.98 15.61 -35.81
CA LEU A 442 -10.82 15.75 -36.68
C LEU A 442 -9.81 16.67 -35.99
N VAL A 443 -8.58 16.20 -35.82
CA VAL A 443 -7.48 16.99 -35.26
C VAL A 443 -6.55 17.41 -36.40
N ILE A 444 -6.24 18.70 -36.46
CA ILE A 444 -5.42 19.35 -37.49
C ILE A 444 -4.23 20.01 -36.79
N TRP A 445 -2.99 19.75 -37.20
CA TRP A 445 -1.82 20.43 -36.62
C TRP A 445 -0.68 20.67 -37.61
N PRO A 446 0.03 21.81 -37.53
CA PRO A 446 1.19 22.10 -38.38
C PRO A 446 2.39 21.20 -38.02
N HIS A 447 3.27 20.95 -39.00
CA HIS A 447 4.43 20.06 -38.80
C HIS A 447 5.33 20.47 -37.62
N TYR A 448 5.51 21.76 -37.33
CA TYR A 448 6.36 22.22 -36.22
C TYR A 448 5.91 21.69 -34.85
N ASN A 449 4.60 21.45 -34.66
CA ASN A 449 4.04 20.93 -33.40
C ASN A 449 3.96 19.38 -33.36
N ASN A 450 4.24 18.68 -34.46
CA ASN A 450 4.01 17.25 -34.62
C ASN A 450 4.64 16.38 -33.52
N PHE A 451 5.88 16.65 -33.11
CA PHE A 451 6.52 15.86 -32.04
C PHE A 451 5.93 16.13 -30.64
N ALA A 452 5.36 17.31 -30.40
CA ALA A 452 4.59 17.57 -29.18
C ALA A 452 3.25 16.83 -29.19
N ILE A 453 2.59 16.67 -30.34
CA ILE A 453 1.38 15.83 -30.47
C ILE A 453 1.72 14.34 -30.27
N GLN A 454 2.80 13.85 -30.88
CA GLN A 454 3.20 12.43 -30.80
C GLN A 454 3.72 11.99 -29.42
N TYR A 455 4.40 12.88 -28.69
CA TYR A 455 5.07 12.54 -27.42
C TYR A 455 4.58 13.34 -26.20
N GLY A 456 3.84 14.43 -26.39
CA GLY A 456 3.41 15.33 -25.31
C GLY A 456 4.57 16.00 -24.55
N GLU A 457 4.22 16.80 -23.53
CA GLU A 457 5.19 17.36 -22.57
C GLU A 457 5.98 16.25 -21.83
N ASN A 458 5.36 15.09 -21.60
CA ASN A 458 5.78 14.12 -20.58
C ASN A 458 6.36 12.79 -21.11
N ASN A 459 6.16 12.42 -22.39
CA ASN A 459 6.60 11.11 -22.92
C ASN A 459 7.88 11.19 -23.77
N VAL A 460 8.75 12.17 -23.50
CA VAL A 460 10.05 12.31 -24.16
C VAL A 460 10.98 11.08 -24.02
N PRO A 461 10.89 10.19 -23.00
CA PRO A 461 11.57 8.90 -23.07
C PRO A 461 11.19 8.04 -24.29
N ARG A 462 9.95 8.13 -24.79
CA ARG A 462 9.53 7.50 -26.06
C ARG A 462 10.15 8.22 -27.27
N ALA A 463 10.27 9.55 -27.24
CA ALA A 463 10.99 10.31 -28.27
C ALA A 463 12.49 9.94 -28.33
N CYS A 464 13.15 9.81 -27.17
CA CYS A 464 14.52 9.33 -27.06
C CYS A 464 14.69 7.89 -27.60
N GLN A 465 13.71 7.01 -27.36
CA GLN A 465 13.69 5.66 -27.94
C GLN A 465 13.49 5.66 -29.47
N SER A 466 12.67 6.57 -30.01
CA SER A 466 12.52 6.76 -31.45
C SER A 466 13.83 7.27 -32.07
N LEU A 467 14.43 8.32 -31.51
CA LEU A 467 15.70 8.88 -31.94
C LEU A 467 16.82 7.81 -31.89
N ALA A 468 16.89 7.01 -30.82
CA ALA A 468 17.87 5.95 -30.65
C ALA A 468 17.67 4.72 -31.58
N LYS A 469 16.54 4.63 -32.31
CA LYS A 469 16.29 3.63 -33.37
C LYS A 469 16.80 4.08 -34.74
N ILE A 470 17.13 5.36 -34.94
CA ILE A 470 17.57 5.88 -36.24
C ILE A 470 18.87 5.17 -36.64
N THR A 471 18.85 4.48 -37.77
CA THR A 471 19.99 3.73 -38.31
C THR A 471 20.75 4.48 -39.41
N THR A 472 20.19 5.55 -39.97
CA THR A 472 20.76 6.34 -41.07
C THR A 472 22.03 7.08 -40.66
N THR A 473 23.01 7.18 -41.58
CA THR A 473 24.27 7.90 -41.38
C THR A 473 24.20 9.38 -41.77
N ALA A 474 23.07 9.82 -42.34
CA ALA A 474 22.74 11.21 -42.57
C ALA A 474 21.31 11.45 -42.06
N PRO A 475 21.04 12.56 -41.34
CA PRO A 475 19.70 12.86 -40.85
C PRO A 475 18.79 13.37 -41.98
N SER A 476 17.50 13.07 -41.87
CA SER A 476 16.42 13.82 -42.54
C SER A 476 16.08 15.11 -41.77
N ALA A 477 15.17 15.92 -42.32
CA ALA A 477 14.61 17.06 -41.60
C ALA A 477 13.92 16.61 -40.30
N ASP A 478 13.05 15.60 -40.38
CA ASP A 478 12.36 14.98 -39.25
C ASP A 478 13.32 14.42 -38.19
N ASP A 479 14.40 13.74 -38.58
CA ASP A 479 15.42 13.24 -37.64
C ASP A 479 16.10 14.38 -36.88
N THR A 480 16.38 15.50 -37.57
CA THR A 480 17.02 16.69 -37.00
C THR A 480 16.06 17.41 -36.05
N ALA A 481 14.82 17.64 -36.49
CA ALA A 481 13.77 18.27 -35.68
C ALA A 481 13.37 17.41 -34.47
N LEU A 482 13.43 16.07 -34.56
CA LEU A 482 13.25 15.18 -33.42
C LEU A 482 14.41 15.31 -32.41
N ALA A 483 15.65 15.42 -32.89
CA ALA A 483 16.81 15.65 -32.02
C ALA A 483 16.71 17.01 -31.30
N ASP A 484 16.32 18.07 -32.01
CA ASP A 484 16.14 19.40 -31.44
C ASP A 484 14.92 19.49 -30.50
N PHE A 485 13.82 18.80 -30.80
CA PHE A 485 12.69 18.64 -29.88
C PHE A 485 13.15 17.97 -28.56
N VAL A 486 13.84 16.84 -28.66
CA VAL A 486 14.38 16.10 -27.51
C VAL A 486 15.38 16.96 -26.70
N LEU A 487 16.22 17.76 -27.36
CA LEU A 487 17.14 18.70 -26.69
C LEU A 487 16.42 19.88 -26.02
N SER A 488 15.39 20.45 -26.65
CA SER A 488 14.64 21.58 -26.11
C SER A 488 14.02 21.27 -24.74
N ARG A 489 13.68 20.00 -24.51
CA ARG A 489 13.07 19.52 -23.26
C ARG A 489 14.07 18.97 -22.25
N ALA A 490 15.36 18.87 -22.58
CA ALA A 490 16.41 18.31 -21.71
C ALA A 490 16.40 18.90 -20.29
N ALA A 491 16.21 20.21 -20.16
CA ALA A 491 16.19 20.92 -18.88
C ALA A 491 14.96 20.61 -17.99
N LYS A 492 13.86 20.07 -18.55
CA LYS A 492 12.65 19.66 -17.82
C LYS A 492 12.68 18.19 -17.37
N LEU A 493 13.70 17.40 -17.75
CA LEU A 493 13.58 15.93 -17.85
C LEU A 493 14.76 15.16 -17.23
N VAL A 494 14.71 13.82 -17.35
CA VAL A 494 15.81 12.90 -17.02
C VAL A 494 16.95 13.09 -18.03
N PRO A 495 18.09 13.72 -17.68
CA PRO A 495 19.10 14.10 -18.69
C PRO A 495 19.89 12.91 -19.23
N THR A 496 19.83 11.77 -18.54
CA THR A 496 20.55 10.54 -18.86
C THR A 496 20.06 9.92 -20.18
N ASP A 497 18.75 9.85 -20.40
CA ASP A 497 18.18 9.21 -21.60
C ASP A 497 18.34 10.13 -22.82
N VAL A 498 18.17 11.44 -22.61
CA VAL A 498 18.37 12.50 -23.60
C VAL A 498 19.81 12.51 -24.10
N VAL A 499 20.81 12.58 -23.21
CA VAL A 499 22.21 12.63 -23.64
C VAL A 499 22.62 11.33 -24.36
N GLN A 500 22.15 10.17 -23.91
CA GLN A 500 22.46 8.89 -24.57
C GLN A 500 21.82 8.76 -25.96
N ALA A 501 20.56 9.19 -26.14
CA ALA A 501 19.92 9.15 -27.45
C ALA A 501 20.59 10.13 -28.43
N VAL A 502 20.79 11.39 -28.00
CA VAL A 502 21.30 12.44 -28.89
C VAL A 502 22.79 12.26 -29.20
N THR A 503 23.65 11.93 -28.22
CA THR A 503 25.08 11.68 -28.51
C THR A 503 25.29 10.46 -29.40
N ARG A 504 24.40 9.45 -29.35
CA ARG A 504 24.44 8.27 -30.23
C ARG A 504 24.12 8.59 -31.68
N VAL A 505 23.15 9.48 -31.95
CA VAL A 505 22.89 9.94 -33.33
C VAL A 505 23.94 10.94 -33.80
N ALA A 506 24.44 11.82 -32.92
CA ALA A 506 25.56 12.71 -33.23
C ALA A 506 26.82 11.94 -33.69
N LEU A 507 27.19 10.86 -33.00
CA LEU A 507 28.27 9.94 -33.42
C LEU A 507 27.98 9.27 -34.78
N ARG A 508 26.71 8.93 -35.06
CA ARG A 508 26.29 8.26 -36.31
C ARG A 508 26.26 9.20 -37.52
N TRP A 509 25.91 10.46 -37.29
CA TRP A 509 25.85 11.52 -38.31
C TRP A 509 27.17 12.30 -38.45
N ASN A 510 28.17 11.98 -37.63
CA ASN A 510 29.45 12.66 -37.55
C ASN A 510 29.32 14.17 -37.21
N ASP A 511 28.41 14.51 -36.28
CA ASP A 511 28.14 15.88 -35.85
C ASP A 511 28.69 16.17 -34.43
N PRO A 512 29.86 16.82 -34.30
CA PRO A 512 30.40 17.22 -33.00
C PRO A 512 29.59 18.34 -32.33
N SER A 513 28.91 19.20 -33.11
CA SER A 513 28.08 20.28 -32.57
C SER A 513 26.88 19.73 -31.83
N LEU A 514 26.17 18.77 -32.43
CA LEU A 514 25.04 18.09 -31.78
C LEU A 514 25.48 17.32 -30.52
N TRP A 515 26.66 16.69 -30.53
CA TRP A 515 27.20 16.01 -29.35
C TRP A 515 27.47 17.00 -28.20
N VAL A 516 28.10 18.13 -28.50
CA VAL A 516 28.40 19.20 -27.52
C VAL A 516 27.11 19.88 -27.02
N ARG A 517 26.14 20.13 -27.90
CA ARG A 517 24.80 20.64 -27.54
C ARG A 517 24.11 19.69 -26.56
N ALA A 518 24.14 18.38 -26.84
CA ALA A 518 23.54 17.36 -25.97
C ALA A 518 24.16 17.32 -24.58
N VAL A 519 25.50 17.26 -24.49
CA VAL A 519 26.19 17.23 -23.19
C VAL A 519 25.95 18.50 -22.39
N ARG A 520 26.00 19.68 -23.03
CA ARG A 520 25.74 20.96 -22.35
C ARG A 520 24.28 21.09 -21.89
N ALA A 521 23.30 20.79 -22.74
CA ALA A 521 21.88 20.85 -22.40
C ALA A 521 21.48 19.87 -21.29
N CYS A 522 22.19 18.74 -21.18
CA CYS A 522 21.96 17.73 -20.15
C CYS A 522 22.78 17.95 -18.87
N SER A 523 23.74 18.89 -18.82
CA SER A 523 24.72 19.03 -17.73
C SER A 523 24.12 19.55 -16.43
N VAL A 524 23.34 18.71 -15.76
CA VAL A 524 22.75 18.98 -14.44
C VAL A 524 23.81 18.76 -13.36
N ARG A 525 24.14 19.85 -12.66
CA ARG A 525 25.03 19.88 -11.49
C ARG A 525 24.64 18.78 -10.49
N GLY A 526 25.57 17.86 -10.23
CA GLY A 526 25.36 16.71 -9.36
C GLY A 526 25.30 15.36 -10.08
N LYS A 527 25.11 15.34 -11.41
CA LYS A 527 25.20 14.11 -12.21
C LYS A 527 26.57 13.94 -12.89
N GLY A 528 27.03 14.92 -13.67
CA GLY A 528 28.30 14.83 -14.40
C GLY A 528 28.44 13.52 -15.18
N LEU A 529 29.55 12.81 -14.99
CA LEU A 529 29.82 11.50 -15.63
C LEU A 529 28.73 10.43 -15.37
N ALA A 530 27.90 10.56 -14.33
CA ALA A 530 26.79 9.62 -14.07
C ALA A 530 25.72 9.58 -15.18
N MET A 531 25.74 10.53 -16.12
CA MET A 531 24.89 10.51 -17.32
C MET A 531 25.37 9.50 -18.38
N PHE A 532 26.61 9.04 -18.27
CA PHE A 532 27.24 8.01 -19.10
C PHE A 532 27.55 6.75 -18.25
N PRO A 533 26.61 5.79 -18.11
CA PRO A 533 26.81 4.56 -17.34
C PRO A 533 27.95 3.67 -17.86
N GLN A 534 28.35 3.87 -19.11
CA GLN A 534 29.54 3.30 -19.72
C GLN A 534 30.35 4.44 -20.36
N PRO A 535 31.70 4.43 -20.27
CA PRO A 535 32.51 5.50 -20.84
C PRO A 535 32.69 5.40 -22.37
N GLN A 536 32.27 4.30 -23.00
CA GLN A 536 32.50 4.05 -24.42
C GLN A 536 31.98 5.17 -25.36
N PRO A 537 30.78 5.77 -25.17
CA PRO A 537 30.34 6.87 -26.04
C PRO A 537 31.18 8.15 -25.94
N ILE A 538 31.94 8.33 -24.86
CA ILE A 538 32.94 9.41 -24.72
C ILE A 538 34.23 9.04 -25.46
N PHE A 539 34.65 7.77 -25.37
CA PHE A 539 35.81 7.26 -26.09
C PHE A 539 35.60 7.27 -27.61
N ASP A 540 34.42 6.88 -28.08
CA ASP A 540 34.01 6.95 -29.49
C ASP A 540 34.02 8.40 -29.98
N ALA A 541 33.54 9.36 -29.16
CA ALA A 541 33.57 10.78 -29.48
C ALA A 541 35.00 11.36 -29.54
N LEU A 542 35.88 10.97 -28.62
CA LEU A 542 37.30 11.37 -28.65
C LEU A 542 38.04 10.78 -29.86
N ALA A 543 37.66 9.58 -30.33
CA ALA A 543 38.24 8.97 -31.53
C ALA A 543 37.73 9.59 -32.84
N LEU A 544 36.45 9.98 -32.90
CA LEU A 544 35.81 10.49 -34.11
C LEU A 544 35.96 12.02 -34.27
N PHE A 545 35.81 12.78 -33.18
CA PHE A 545 35.81 14.25 -33.18
C PHE A 545 37.11 14.86 -32.64
N GLY A 546 37.97 14.07 -32.01
CA GLY A 546 39.20 14.55 -31.37
C GLY A 546 38.95 15.26 -30.02
N THR A 547 39.93 16.03 -29.57
CA THR A 547 39.97 16.61 -28.20
C THR A 547 39.38 18.01 -28.09
N GLN A 548 39.41 18.82 -29.15
CA GLN A 548 39.20 20.27 -29.08
C GLN A 548 37.85 20.66 -28.47
N ASP A 549 36.75 20.09 -28.96
CA ASP A 549 35.40 20.40 -28.49
C ASP A 549 34.94 19.49 -27.33
N ILE A 550 35.56 18.32 -27.19
CA ILE A 550 35.17 17.28 -26.23
C ILE A 550 35.78 17.52 -24.84
N LEU A 551 37.07 17.87 -24.73
CA LEU A 551 37.73 18.06 -23.43
C LEU A 551 37.07 19.14 -22.55
N PRO A 552 36.66 20.32 -23.06
CA PRO A 552 35.94 21.32 -22.25
C PRO A 552 34.59 20.81 -21.72
N CYS A 553 33.97 19.84 -22.39
CA CYS A 553 32.77 19.17 -21.92
C CYS A 553 33.11 18.11 -20.84
N LEU A 554 34.22 17.38 -20.99
CA LEU A 554 34.70 16.44 -19.96
C LEU A 554 35.13 17.14 -18.68
N ASP A 555 35.75 18.33 -18.75
CA ASP A 555 36.05 19.17 -17.58
C ASP A 555 34.80 19.45 -16.75
N ALA A 556 33.69 19.80 -17.40
CA ALA A 556 32.40 20.00 -16.74
C ALA A 556 31.87 18.69 -16.12
N LEU A 557 31.88 17.58 -16.87
CA LEU A 557 31.39 16.29 -16.37
C LEU A 557 32.19 15.75 -15.18
N VAL A 558 33.52 15.89 -15.19
CA VAL A 558 34.42 15.51 -14.07
C VAL A 558 34.23 16.41 -12.85
N LYS A 559 33.83 17.68 -13.05
CA LYS A 559 33.60 18.66 -11.98
C LYS A 559 32.22 18.53 -11.34
N ASP A 560 31.19 18.22 -12.11
CA ASP A 560 29.79 18.16 -11.66
C ASP A 560 29.33 16.77 -11.19
N ASP A 561 30.13 15.72 -11.32
CA ASP A 561 29.86 14.41 -10.68
C ASP A 561 30.20 14.46 -9.18
N ILE A 562 29.28 13.97 -8.34
CA ILE A 562 29.44 13.89 -6.89
C ILE A 562 30.12 12.60 -6.42
N ARG A 563 30.30 11.60 -7.29
CA ARG A 563 30.85 10.28 -6.95
C ARG A 563 32.38 10.30 -7.09
N ASN A 564 33.13 10.17 -5.99
CA ASN A 564 34.59 10.15 -6.08
C ASN A 564 35.07 8.92 -6.86
N VAL A 565 34.49 7.75 -6.58
CA VAL A 565 34.70 6.50 -7.33
C VAL A 565 34.45 6.69 -8.82
N GLY A 566 33.31 7.28 -9.23
CA GLY A 566 32.98 7.48 -10.65
C GLY A 566 33.98 8.37 -11.39
N ARG A 567 34.48 9.43 -10.73
CA ARG A 567 35.52 10.32 -11.28
C ARG A 567 36.87 9.61 -11.42
N LEU A 568 37.27 8.84 -10.41
CA LEU A 568 38.54 8.10 -10.39
C LEU A 568 38.54 6.93 -11.39
N GLU A 569 37.47 6.14 -11.43
CA GLU A 569 37.30 5.02 -12.35
C GLU A 569 37.23 5.47 -13.81
N PHE A 570 36.60 6.62 -14.09
CA PHE A 570 36.58 7.21 -15.43
C PHE A 570 37.98 7.61 -15.89
N LEU A 571 38.76 8.31 -15.06
CA LEU A 571 40.14 8.69 -15.40
C LEU A 571 41.03 7.45 -15.59
N ASP A 572 40.90 6.45 -14.71
CA ASP A 572 41.59 5.16 -14.86
C ASP A 572 41.15 4.39 -16.11
N ALA A 573 39.91 4.55 -16.58
CA ALA A 573 39.40 3.92 -17.80
C ALA A 573 39.91 4.64 -19.06
N LEU A 574 39.91 5.97 -19.06
CA LEU A 574 40.42 6.80 -20.15
C LEU A 574 41.93 6.60 -20.33
N GLU A 575 42.69 6.49 -19.23
CA GLU A 575 44.13 6.14 -19.22
C GLU A 575 44.38 4.78 -19.89
N ARG A 576 43.65 3.74 -19.49
CA ARG A 576 43.73 2.40 -20.11
C ARG A 576 43.32 2.40 -21.58
N TRP A 577 42.28 3.13 -21.94
CA TRP A 577 41.81 3.26 -23.33
C TRP A 577 42.84 3.98 -24.20
N THR A 578 43.42 5.08 -23.71
CA THR A 578 44.47 5.85 -24.38
C THR A 578 45.71 4.99 -24.64
N ALA A 579 46.10 4.16 -23.65
CA ALA A 579 47.20 3.22 -23.79
C ALA A 579 46.90 2.00 -24.69
N SER A 580 45.65 1.76 -25.05
CA SER A 580 45.23 0.63 -25.89
C SER A 580 45.08 0.96 -27.39
N GLN A 581 45.28 2.23 -27.78
CA GLN A 581 45.18 2.65 -29.18
C GLN A 581 46.30 2.06 -30.03
N SER A 582 45.94 1.42 -31.15
CA SER A 582 46.88 0.70 -32.02
C SER A 582 47.68 1.60 -32.96
N GLU A 583 47.06 2.67 -33.48
CA GLU A 583 47.71 3.71 -34.29
C GLU A 583 47.32 5.10 -33.78
N PRO A 584 47.78 5.51 -32.59
CA PRO A 584 47.45 6.81 -32.03
C PRO A 584 48.15 7.94 -32.82
N SER A 585 47.41 9.02 -33.10
CA SER A 585 48.06 10.31 -33.34
C SER A 585 48.92 10.65 -32.11
N PRO A 586 50.23 10.90 -32.23
CA PRO A 586 51.10 11.19 -31.08
C PRO A 586 50.62 12.40 -30.28
N ASP A 587 50.00 13.36 -30.96
CA ASP A 587 49.43 14.58 -30.38
C ASP A 587 48.19 14.31 -29.51
N LEU A 588 47.32 13.39 -29.96
CA LEU A 588 46.12 12.96 -29.23
C LEU A 588 46.48 12.30 -27.89
N VAL A 589 47.40 11.32 -27.91
CA VAL A 589 47.85 10.63 -26.69
C VAL A 589 48.59 11.58 -25.74
N THR A 590 49.40 12.51 -26.27
CA THR A 590 50.09 13.51 -25.46
C THR A 590 49.08 14.44 -24.77
N THR A 591 48.12 14.97 -25.52
CA THR A 591 47.04 15.84 -25.01
C THR A 591 46.21 15.14 -23.94
N LEU A 592 45.78 13.90 -24.19
CA LEU A 592 44.99 13.12 -23.24
C LEU A 592 45.76 12.81 -21.96
N ASN A 593 47.02 12.39 -22.03
CA ASN A 593 47.81 12.10 -20.83
C ASN A 593 48.06 13.34 -19.96
N VAL A 594 48.28 14.51 -20.57
CA VAL A 594 48.37 15.79 -19.85
C VAL A 594 47.03 16.13 -19.18
N TRP A 595 45.91 15.98 -19.90
CA TRP A 595 44.57 16.26 -19.37
C TRP A 595 44.17 15.29 -18.24
N ILE A 596 44.43 14.00 -18.37
CA ILE A 596 44.20 12.98 -17.33
C ILE A 596 44.99 13.33 -16.06
N THR A 597 46.28 13.69 -16.21
CA THR A 597 47.14 14.04 -15.08
C THR A 597 46.63 15.29 -14.34
N SER A 598 46.27 16.34 -15.09
CA SER A 598 45.69 17.57 -14.54
C SER A 598 44.35 17.30 -13.84
N SER A 599 43.44 16.58 -14.51
CA SER A 599 42.14 16.20 -13.98
C SER A 599 42.23 15.33 -12.73
N ARG A 600 43.25 14.45 -12.64
CA ARG A 600 43.47 13.63 -11.45
C ARG A 600 43.83 14.50 -10.24
N GLU A 601 44.74 15.48 -10.37
CA GLU A 601 45.01 16.43 -9.27
C GLU A 601 43.80 17.32 -8.93
N VAL A 602 42.97 17.71 -9.91
CA VAL A 602 41.70 18.42 -9.66
C VAL A 602 40.74 17.56 -8.86
N VAL A 603 40.52 16.29 -9.22
CA VAL A 603 39.68 15.35 -8.45
C VAL A 603 40.24 15.14 -7.04
N LEU A 604 41.56 14.97 -6.91
CA LEU A 604 42.26 14.75 -5.64
C LEU A 604 42.32 15.99 -4.73
N SER A 605 41.99 17.18 -5.23
CA SER A 605 41.85 18.43 -4.46
C SER A 605 40.40 18.91 -4.32
N THR A 606 39.44 18.16 -4.88
CA THR A 606 38.00 18.45 -4.82
C THR A 606 37.20 17.19 -4.45
N LEU A 607 37.67 16.44 -3.44
CA LEU A 607 36.97 15.25 -2.98
C LEU A 607 35.60 15.60 -2.38
N GLN A 608 34.57 14.94 -2.91
CA GLN A 608 33.17 15.09 -2.52
C GLN A 608 32.86 14.27 -1.26
N THR A 609 31.71 14.50 -0.62
CA THR A 609 31.24 13.71 0.53
C THR A 609 31.23 12.21 0.22
N PRO A 610 32.05 11.38 0.89
CA PRO A 610 32.21 10.00 0.48
C PRO A 610 31.07 9.08 0.92
N THR A 611 30.87 8.06 0.09
CA THR A 611 29.86 7.01 0.17
C THR A 611 30.54 5.66 0.39
N GLN A 612 29.76 4.61 0.72
CA GLN A 612 30.32 3.25 0.91
C GLN A 612 31.04 2.70 -0.34
N GLN A 613 30.71 3.19 -1.54
CA GLN A 613 31.38 2.79 -2.80
C GLN A 613 32.81 3.37 -2.90
N ASP A 614 33.10 4.47 -2.22
CA ASP A 614 34.41 5.13 -2.28
C ASP A 614 35.49 4.43 -1.43
N LEU A 615 35.13 3.43 -0.61
CA LEU A 615 36.06 2.68 0.24
C LEU A 615 37.16 1.97 -0.58
N ASP A 616 36.77 1.21 -1.61
CA ASP A 616 37.72 0.50 -2.48
C ASP A 616 38.52 1.46 -3.35
N ALA A 617 37.91 2.57 -3.79
CA ALA A 617 38.57 3.61 -4.55
C ALA A 617 39.69 4.28 -3.74
N PHE A 618 39.44 4.66 -2.48
CA PHE A 618 40.44 5.29 -1.62
C PHE A 618 41.57 4.35 -1.19
N ILE A 619 41.28 3.07 -0.91
CA ILE A 619 42.31 2.06 -0.64
C ILE A 619 43.16 1.81 -1.91
N SER A 620 42.54 1.65 -3.07
CA SER A 620 43.25 1.45 -4.34
C SER A 620 44.09 2.66 -4.75
N LEU A 621 43.62 3.87 -4.45
CA LEU A 621 44.34 5.12 -4.65
C LEU A 621 45.57 5.22 -3.74
N ALA A 622 45.46 4.86 -2.45
CA ALA A 622 46.61 4.80 -1.55
C ALA A 622 47.63 3.74 -1.98
N LEU A 623 47.17 2.57 -2.43
CA LEU A 623 48.04 1.52 -3.00
C LEU A 623 48.76 2.00 -4.27
N LYS A 624 48.09 2.72 -5.18
CA LYS A 624 48.72 3.35 -6.37
C LYS A 624 49.78 4.39 -6.00
N ASN A 625 49.63 5.08 -4.87
CA ASN A 625 50.60 6.06 -4.37
C ASN A 625 51.63 5.46 -3.39
N GLY A 626 51.64 4.14 -3.20
CA GLY A 626 52.74 3.40 -2.57
C GLY A 626 52.78 3.35 -1.04
N SER A 627 51.88 4.03 -0.32
CA SER A 627 51.82 3.95 1.15
C SER A 627 50.42 4.22 1.69
N ILE A 628 50.08 3.55 2.80
CA ILE A 628 48.87 3.77 3.58
C ILE A 628 48.77 5.20 4.15
N THR A 629 49.87 5.93 4.36
CA THR A 629 49.80 7.31 4.87
C THR A 629 49.13 8.26 3.88
N TYR A 630 49.06 7.92 2.58
CA TYR A 630 48.29 8.70 1.61
C TYR A 630 46.82 8.93 2.04
N LEU A 631 46.25 7.98 2.79
CA LEU A 631 44.93 8.14 3.42
C LEU A 631 44.91 9.33 4.38
N THR A 632 45.85 9.44 5.32
CA THR A 632 45.95 10.54 6.28
C THR A 632 46.42 11.85 5.66
N ASP A 633 47.30 11.77 4.66
CA ASP A 633 48.08 12.92 4.21
C ASP A 633 47.38 13.70 3.07
N ARG A 634 46.52 13.04 2.29
CA ARG A 634 45.83 13.63 1.13
C ARG A 634 44.31 13.49 1.16
N ILE A 635 43.78 12.34 1.60
CA ILE A 635 42.33 12.06 1.56
C ILE A 635 41.62 12.61 2.80
N MET A 636 42.04 12.19 4.00
CA MET A 636 41.43 12.55 5.29
C MET A 636 41.26 14.07 5.52
N PRO A 637 42.20 14.97 5.14
CA PRO A 637 42.03 16.41 5.37
C PRO A 637 40.81 17.01 4.68
N GLN A 638 40.39 16.43 3.56
CA GLN A 638 39.18 16.84 2.82
C GLN A 638 37.93 16.15 3.37
N ILE A 639 37.99 14.82 3.57
CA ILE A 639 36.79 14.03 3.85
C ILE A 639 36.39 14.00 5.33
N THR A 640 37.27 14.34 6.29
CA THR A 640 36.99 14.13 7.73
C THR A 640 35.79 14.94 8.22
N ALA A 641 35.54 16.12 7.64
CA ALA A 641 34.39 16.95 8.02
C ALA A 641 33.06 16.42 7.44
N SER A 642 33.07 15.97 6.17
CA SER A 642 31.88 15.58 5.41
C SER A 642 31.47 14.11 5.57
N SER A 643 32.43 13.20 5.79
CA SER A 643 32.19 11.76 5.93
C SER A 643 31.22 11.44 7.05
N THR A 644 30.38 10.41 6.87
CA THR A 644 29.68 9.80 8.02
C THR A 644 30.71 9.14 8.95
N ASN A 645 30.42 9.11 10.26
CA ASN A 645 31.32 8.45 11.22
C ASN A 645 31.47 6.95 10.92
N ALA A 646 30.39 6.31 10.44
CA ALA A 646 30.39 4.92 10.02
C ALA A 646 31.33 4.68 8.82
N PHE A 647 31.35 5.56 7.82
CA PHE A 647 32.30 5.46 6.71
C PHE A 647 33.76 5.49 7.20
N LEU A 648 34.10 6.40 8.12
CA LEU A 648 35.45 6.45 8.70
C LEU A 648 35.79 5.17 9.51
N ARG A 649 34.82 4.56 10.19
CA ARG A 649 35.01 3.27 10.88
C ARG A 649 35.34 2.14 9.89
N GLU A 650 34.57 2.01 8.82
CA GLU A 650 34.80 0.98 7.81
C GLU A 650 36.10 1.22 7.02
N LEU A 651 36.44 2.49 6.73
CA LEU A 651 37.72 2.85 6.12
C LEU A 651 38.90 2.45 7.02
N ALA A 652 38.82 2.72 8.33
CA ALA A 652 39.84 2.31 9.29
C ALA A 652 39.98 0.78 9.41
N LEU A 653 38.86 0.04 9.44
CA LEU A 653 38.89 -1.43 9.46
C LEU A 653 39.49 -1.99 8.17
N LYS A 654 39.06 -1.49 7.01
CA LYS A 654 39.54 -1.93 5.69
C LYS A 654 41.02 -1.61 5.49
N ALA A 655 41.47 -0.43 5.92
CA ALA A 655 42.89 -0.05 5.94
C ALA A 655 43.73 -0.95 6.88
N TYR A 656 43.17 -1.37 8.02
CA TYR A 656 43.84 -2.29 8.95
C TYR A 656 43.89 -3.74 8.44
N ASP A 657 42.87 -4.20 7.70
CA ASP A 657 42.80 -5.58 7.21
C ASP A 657 43.50 -5.77 5.83
N GLU A 658 43.61 -4.73 5.00
CA GLU A 658 44.23 -4.76 3.65
C GLU A 658 45.70 -5.21 3.66
N THR A 659 46.04 -6.33 3.01
CA THR A 659 47.40 -6.91 3.04
C THR A 659 48.34 -6.42 1.94
N ARG A 660 47.87 -5.62 0.97
CA ARG A 660 48.66 -5.17 -0.19
C ARG A 660 49.59 -3.97 0.06
N PHE A 661 49.48 -3.30 1.21
CA PHE A 661 50.37 -2.20 1.59
C PHE A 661 51.78 -2.73 1.92
N ALA A 662 52.82 -2.01 1.47
CA ALA A 662 54.22 -2.33 1.76
C ALA A 662 54.70 -1.76 3.13
N ASP A 663 53.86 -0.96 3.79
CA ASP A 663 54.12 -0.37 5.10
C ASP A 663 54.20 -1.43 6.22
N SER A 664 54.91 -1.12 7.31
CA SER A 664 54.99 -2.02 8.47
C SER A 664 53.66 -2.13 9.21
N THR A 665 53.45 -3.23 9.92
CA THR A 665 52.27 -3.46 10.79
C THR A 665 52.06 -2.33 11.80
N GLU A 666 53.14 -1.69 12.27
CA GLU A 666 53.09 -0.54 13.18
C GLU A 666 52.53 0.71 12.50
N VAL A 667 53.03 1.05 11.30
CA VAL A 667 52.53 2.18 10.48
C VAL A 667 51.07 1.94 10.10
N LYS A 668 50.75 0.71 9.68
CA LYS A 668 49.38 0.27 9.35
C LYS A 668 48.43 0.43 10.53
N THR A 669 48.83 -0.02 11.72
CA THR A 669 48.05 0.10 12.95
C THR A 669 47.88 1.57 13.35
N ARG A 670 48.94 2.38 13.29
CA ARG A 670 48.91 3.82 13.60
C ARG A 670 47.92 4.57 12.69
N VAL A 671 48.08 4.46 11.37
CA VAL A 671 47.23 5.17 10.39
C VAL A 671 45.77 4.73 10.50
N SER A 672 45.52 3.44 10.68
CA SER A 672 44.15 2.93 10.89
C SER A 672 43.54 3.42 12.21
N ALA A 673 44.34 3.50 13.28
CA ALA A 673 43.91 4.05 14.57
C ALA A 673 43.63 5.56 14.49
N GLU A 674 44.38 6.33 13.70
CA GLU A 674 44.13 7.76 13.48
C GLU A 674 42.78 8.00 12.77
N ILE A 675 42.46 7.21 11.74
CA ILE A 675 41.15 7.25 11.06
C ILE A 675 40.03 6.81 12.01
N MET A 676 40.25 5.74 12.80
CA MET A 676 39.28 5.27 13.79
C MET A 676 39.03 6.30 14.90
N ASN A 677 40.08 6.98 15.39
CA ASN A 677 39.96 8.04 16.40
C ASN A 677 39.18 9.25 15.85
N ALA A 678 39.37 9.63 14.59
CA ALA A 678 38.54 10.66 13.95
C ALA A 678 37.05 10.29 13.96
N ALA A 679 36.72 9.02 13.70
CA ALA A 679 35.36 8.48 13.77
C ALA A 679 34.79 8.47 15.21
N ILE A 680 35.57 8.00 16.19
CA ILE A 680 35.19 7.91 17.61
C ILE A 680 35.03 9.29 18.22
N THR A 681 35.92 10.22 17.91
CA THR A 681 35.87 11.62 18.40
C THR A 681 34.59 12.29 17.96
N ARG A 682 34.23 12.19 16.67
CA ARG A 682 32.99 12.74 16.07
C ARG A 682 31.71 12.00 16.48
N THR A 683 31.79 10.82 17.10
CA THR A 683 30.60 10.03 17.47
C THR A 683 30.08 10.41 18.86
N THR A 684 28.77 10.64 18.95
CA THR A 684 28.03 10.77 20.21
C THR A 684 27.57 9.39 20.69
N PHE A 685 28.01 9.01 21.90
CA PHE A 685 27.51 7.84 22.63
C PHE A 685 26.53 8.25 23.75
N ASN A 686 26.47 9.55 24.06
CA ASN A 686 25.76 10.15 25.18
C ASN A 686 24.89 11.33 24.68
N ASP A 687 24.14 11.15 23.58
CA ASP A 687 23.21 12.18 23.10
C ASP A 687 22.02 12.34 24.06
N ARG A 688 21.59 13.58 24.29
CA ARG A 688 20.59 13.95 25.31
C ARG A 688 19.16 13.79 24.79
N SER A 689 18.23 13.62 25.73
CA SER A 689 16.80 13.56 25.42
C SER A 689 16.21 14.96 25.20
N ALA A 690 16.49 15.53 24.02
CA ALA A 690 15.98 16.84 23.65
C ALA A 690 14.44 16.89 23.69
N ARG A 691 13.88 17.71 24.60
CA ARG A 691 12.56 18.29 24.38
C ARG A 691 12.63 19.19 23.14
N PRO A 692 11.56 19.29 22.33
CA PRO A 692 11.49 20.30 21.27
C PRO A 692 11.67 21.71 21.86
N SER A 693 12.57 22.50 21.27
CA SER A 693 12.66 23.94 21.59
C SER A 693 11.43 24.64 21.01
N ALA A 694 10.73 25.43 21.83
CA ALA A 694 9.54 26.18 21.41
C ALA A 694 9.93 27.48 20.66
N SER A 695 10.67 27.35 19.57
CA SER A 695 11.11 28.41 18.65
C SER A 695 11.57 27.76 17.33
N THR A 696 11.18 28.17 16.12
CA THR A 696 10.45 29.37 15.67
C THR A 696 9.52 29.00 14.49
N HIS A 697 8.53 29.84 14.13
CA HIS A 697 7.66 29.61 12.96
C HIS A 697 8.39 29.66 11.61
N ARG A 698 9.00 28.54 11.18
CA ARG A 698 9.34 28.18 9.78
C ARG A 698 9.77 26.71 9.74
N GLY A 699 8.92 25.80 9.22
CA GLY A 699 9.30 24.39 9.13
C GLY A 699 8.20 23.33 8.95
N TYR A 700 6.94 23.69 8.65
CA TYR A 700 5.84 22.70 8.58
C TYR A 700 6.10 21.59 7.54
N LEU A 701 6.71 21.92 6.40
CA LEU A 701 7.12 20.95 5.37
C LEU A 701 8.28 20.01 5.78
N ALA A 702 9.12 20.39 6.76
CA ALA A 702 10.23 19.57 7.21
C ALA A 702 9.81 18.42 8.15
N LEU A 703 8.60 18.51 8.72
CA LEU A 703 8.01 17.49 9.60
C LEU A 703 7.42 16.31 8.84
N LEU A 704 6.86 16.53 7.64
CA LEU A 704 6.23 15.49 6.84
C LEU A 704 7.27 14.50 6.26
N ASN A 705 8.33 15.02 5.63
CA ASN A 705 9.37 14.18 4.99
C ASN A 705 10.25 13.36 5.96
N ASN A 706 10.11 13.51 7.28
CA ASN A 706 10.94 12.82 8.27
C ASN A 706 10.21 11.78 9.14
N MET A 707 8.93 11.49 8.89
CA MET A 707 8.17 10.54 9.75
C MET A 707 8.79 9.13 9.83
N ALA A 708 9.53 8.69 8.81
CA ALA A 708 10.26 7.42 8.82
C ALA A 708 11.48 7.39 9.78
N ALA A 709 12.02 8.54 10.18
CA ALA A 709 13.23 8.64 11.02
C ALA A 709 12.93 8.72 12.53
N TYR A 710 11.67 8.93 12.93
CA TYR A 710 11.27 9.21 14.32
C TYR A 710 10.95 7.97 15.19
N THR A 711 11.18 6.76 14.68
CA THR A 711 10.65 5.50 15.27
C THR A 711 11.65 4.66 16.08
N GLN A 712 12.88 5.15 16.33
CA GLN A 712 13.83 4.48 17.24
C GLN A 712 14.23 5.38 18.43
N PRO A 713 14.22 4.88 19.69
CA PRO A 713 14.71 5.64 20.84
C PRO A 713 16.21 5.95 20.70
N LYS A 714 16.60 7.22 20.91
CA LYS A 714 18.02 7.63 20.84
C LYS A 714 18.95 6.83 21.76
N THR A 715 18.45 6.30 22.89
CA THR A 715 19.25 5.44 23.77
C THR A 715 19.66 4.12 23.11
N LYS A 716 18.80 3.55 22.25
CA LYS A 716 19.16 2.41 21.41
C LYS A 716 20.25 2.79 20.40
N THR A 717 20.14 3.94 19.74
CA THR A 717 21.16 4.45 18.82
C THR A 717 22.51 4.68 19.52
N ASN A 718 22.50 5.24 20.73
CA ASN A 718 23.69 5.40 21.58
C ASN A 718 24.36 4.04 21.86
N PHE A 719 23.57 3.02 22.23
CA PHE A 719 24.06 1.66 22.47
C PHE A 719 24.59 0.97 21.20
N ASP A 720 23.83 0.98 20.10
CA ASP A 720 24.22 0.35 18.84
C ASP A 720 25.52 0.98 18.29
N ASN A 721 25.68 2.32 18.42
CA ASN A 721 26.94 3.01 18.15
C ASN A 721 28.06 2.54 19.07
N ALA A 722 27.89 2.61 20.39
CA ALA A 722 28.93 2.25 21.37
C ALA A 722 29.40 0.80 21.19
N LYS A 723 28.45 -0.13 21.01
CA LYS A 723 28.69 -1.54 20.69
C LYS A 723 29.51 -1.71 19.41
N ALA A 724 29.13 -1.05 18.32
CA ALA A 724 29.80 -1.23 17.04
C ALA A 724 31.23 -0.66 17.03
N TYR A 725 31.47 0.47 17.69
CA TYR A 725 32.84 1.00 17.86
C TYR A 725 33.67 0.17 18.84
N LEU A 726 33.08 -0.33 19.93
CA LEU A 726 33.76 -1.21 20.88
C LEU A 726 34.27 -2.48 20.18
N LEU A 727 33.40 -3.17 19.43
CA LEU A 727 33.73 -4.39 18.70
C LEU A 727 34.74 -4.13 17.56
N ALA A 728 34.66 -2.99 16.88
CA ALA A 728 35.63 -2.61 15.85
C ALA A 728 37.04 -2.32 16.39
N CYS A 729 37.16 -1.93 17.67
CA CYS A 729 38.45 -1.64 18.31
C CYS A 729 39.02 -2.80 19.12
N TRP A 730 38.21 -3.81 19.48
CA TRP A 730 38.60 -4.89 20.39
C TRP A 730 39.78 -5.72 19.84
N GLY A 731 40.94 -5.67 20.50
CA GLY A 731 42.14 -6.39 20.06
C GLY A 731 42.84 -5.82 18.82
N LYS A 732 42.30 -4.76 18.21
CA LYS A 732 42.94 -3.99 17.12
C LYS A 732 43.47 -2.64 17.61
N PHE A 733 42.70 -1.94 18.45
CA PHE A 733 42.92 -0.56 18.87
C PHE A 733 42.57 -0.34 20.36
N ASP A 734 43.12 -1.14 21.27
CA ASP A 734 42.80 -1.14 22.72
C ASP A 734 42.81 0.26 23.38
N HIS A 735 43.72 1.16 22.96
CA HIS A 735 43.77 2.53 23.48
C HIS A 735 42.51 3.36 23.13
N LEU A 736 41.86 3.05 22.00
CA LEU A 736 40.58 3.65 21.59
C LEU A 736 39.39 2.99 22.31
N VAL A 737 39.51 1.72 22.74
CA VAL A 737 38.51 1.09 23.63
C VAL A 737 38.38 1.88 24.93
N VAL A 738 39.50 2.30 25.53
CA VAL A 738 39.50 3.16 26.72
C VAL A 738 38.76 4.48 26.46
N GLN A 739 39.04 5.15 25.34
CA GLN A 739 38.38 6.39 24.92
C GLN A 739 36.87 6.22 24.72
N ILE A 740 36.41 5.09 24.15
CA ILE A 740 34.98 4.77 24.01
C ILE A 740 34.33 4.59 25.38
N LEU A 741 34.93 3.77 26.26
CA LEU A 741 34.39 3.47 27.59
C LEU A 741 34.31 4.72 28.47
N ASP A 742 35.34 5.58 28.45
CA ASP A 742 35.31 6.86 29.20
C ASP A 742 34.31 7.85 28.60
N LYS A 743 34.16 7.93 27.25
CA LYS A 743 33.09 8.75 26.62
C LYS A 743 31.68 8.23 26.96
N VAL A 744 31.48 6.91 27.05
CA VAL A 744 30.21 6.31 27.50
C VAL A 744 29.95 6.61 28.98
N ALA A 745 30.99 6.64 29.81
CA ALA A 745 30.89 6.95 31.24
C ALA A 745 30.63 8.42 31.57
N ASP A 746 30.80 9.37 30.63
CA ASP A 746 30.58 10.79 30.90
C ASP A 746 29.09 11.18 30.95
N ILE A 747 28.52 10.99 32.13
CA ILE A 747 27.16 11.40 32.50
C ILE A 747 27.15 12.68 33.37
N GLN A 748 28.23 13.47 33.40
CA GLN A 748 28.38 14.61 34.32
C GLN A 748 27.31 15.71 34.12
N LEU A 749 26.80 15.84 32.90
CA LEU A 749 25.84 16.88 32.51
C LEU A 749 24.41 16.34 32.29
N PHE A 750 24.12 15.14 32.80
CA PHE A 750 22.83 14.46 32.63
C PHE A 750 21.91 14.72 33.83
N THR A 751 20.60 14.87 33.58
CA THR A 751 19.61 14.85 34.67
C THR A 751 19.47 13.44 35.26
N PRO A 752 19.00 13.26 36.51
CA PRO A 752 18.90 11.93 37.12
C PRO A 752 18.13 10.89 36.29
N SER A 753 17.09 11.29 35.55
CA SER A 753 16.33 10.41 34.65
C SER A 753 17.09 10.09 33.35
N GLU A 754 17.89 11.02 32.83
CA GLU A 754 18.78 10.75 31.69
C GLU A 754 19.93 9.82 32.09
N SER A 755 20.54 10.03 33.26
CA SER A 755 21.55 9.13 33.83
C SER A 755 20.98 7.72 34.03
N GLN A 756 19.79 7.59 34.62
CA GLN A 756 19.09 6.32 34.78
C GLN A 756 18.89 5.60 33.43
N LYS A 757 18.49 6.33 32.37
CA LYS A 757 18.33 5.79 31.01
C LYS A 757 19.66 5.39 30.38
N GLN A 758 20.69 6.23 30.42
CA GLN A 758 22.02 5.91 29.88
C GLN A 758 22.62 4.68 30.56
N VAL A 759 22.48 4.58 31.89
CA VAL A 759 22.94 3.43 32.67
C VAL A 759 22.21 2.15 32.26
N LYS A 760 20.88 2.21 32.19
CA LYS A 760 20.01 1.06 31.88
C LYS A 760 20.11 0.60 30.43
N ASP A 761 20.02 1.52 29.49
CA ASP A 761 19.85 1.23 28.06
C ASP A 761 21.20 1.12 27.32
N VAL A 762 22.28 1.70 27.86
CA VAL A 762 23.61 1.74 27.20
C VAL A 762 24.69 1.10 28.06
N MET A 763 24.96 1.61 29.28
CA MET A 763 26.15 1.22 30.05
C MET A 763 26.10 -0.24 30.52
N LEU A 764 24.98 -0.67 31.11
CA LEU A 764 24.81 -2.04 31.61
C LEU A 764 24.83 -3.08 30.46
N PRO A 765 24.09 -2.90 29.34
CA PRO A 765 24.21 -3.79 28.17
C PRO A 765 25.61 -3.80 27.54
N LEU A 766 26.33 -2.68 27.53
CA LEU A 766 27.72 -2.64 27.02
C LEU A 766 28.69 -3.40 27.95
N LEU A 767 28.53 -3.27 29.26
CA LEU A 767 29.29 -4.05 30.26
C LEU A 767 28.99 -5.56 30.16
N GLN A 768 27.74 -5.94 29.85
CA GLN A 768 27.38 -7.33 29.58
C GLN A 768 28.11 -7.87 28.33
N ILE A 769 28.15 -7.11 27.22
CA ILE A 769 28.92 -7.48 26.03
C ILE A 769 30.42 -7.66 26.36
N VAL A 770 30.99 -6.77 27.18
CA VAL A 770 32.38 -6.89 27.66
C VAL A 770 32.60 -8.17 28.49
N ALA A 771 31.61 -8.60 29.28
CA ALA A 771 31.68 -9.85 30.04
C ALA A 771 31.58 -11.09 29.14
N GLU A 772 30.65 -11.08 28.18
CA GLU A 772 30.39 -12.19 27.25
C GLU A 772 31.56 -12.43 26.28
N ASN A 773 32.27 -11.38 25.86
CA ASN A 773 33.39 -11.47 24.90
C ASN A 773 34.77 -11.69 25.57
N LYS A 774 34.82 -12.00 26.87
CA LYS A 774 36.05 -12.11 27.68
C LYS A 774 36.96 -13.31 27.33
N GLN A 775 36.69 -14.08 26.27
CA GLN A 775 37.36 -15.37 25.98
C GLN A 775 38.88 -15.29 25.71
N ALA A 776 39.43 -14.11 25.44
CA ALA A 776 40.88 -13.89 25.30
C ALA A 776 41.57 -13.28 26.55
N GLY A 777 40.80 -12.98 27.60
CA GLY A 777 41.24 -12.09 28.69
C GLY A 777 41.10 -10.61 28.34
N LEU A 778 41.11 -9.75 29.36
CA LEU A 778 41.11 -8.29 29.19
C LEU A 778 42.55 -7.79 29.15
N SER A 779 42.88 -7.01 28.13
CA SER A 779 44.14 -6.26 28.03
C SER A 779 44.37 -5.40 29.28
N GLU A 780 45.61 -5.34 29.77
CA GLU A 780 45.99 -4.58 30.98
C GLU A 780 45.61 -3.09 30.86
N THR A 781 45.59 -2.57 29.64
CA THR A 781 45.17 -1.20 29.33
C THR A 781 43.66 -0.97 29.45
N VAL A 782 42.85 -1.98 29.14
CA VAL A 782 41.38 -1.90 29.06
C VAL A 782 40.71 -2.23 30.39
N ALA A 783 41.24 -3.18 31.16
CA ALA A 783 40.65 -3.63 32.42
C ALA A 783 40.36 -2.49 33.45
N PRO A 784 41.23 -1.47 33.62
CA PRO A 784 40.94 -0.32 34.50
C PRO A 784 39.77 0.54 34.01
N ALA A 785 39.60 0.68 32.69
CA ALA A 785 38.49 1.45 32.10
C ALA A 785 37.14 0.72 32.26
N VAL A 786 37.12 -0.60 32.08
CA VAL A 786 35.96 -1.45 32.39
C VAL A 786 35.57 -1.31 33.86
N SER A 787 36.54 -1.34 34.77
CA SER A 787 36.30 -1.19 36.22
C SER A 787 35.77 0.21 36.60
N ARG A 788 36.19 1.27 35.88
CA ARG A 788 35.60 2.62 36.02
C ARG A 788 34.14 2.64 35.57
N LEU A 789 33.88 2.22 34.33
CA LEU A 789 32.53 2.21 33.75
C LEU A 789 31.56 1.38 34.60
N LEU A 790 32.02 0.23 35.10
CA LEU A 790 31.28 -0.64 35.99
C LEU A 790 30.85 0.05 37.29
N ARG A 791 31.79 0.70 37.99
CA ARG A 791 31.47 1.45 39.22
C ARG A 791 30.46 2.57 38.95
N THR A 792 30.67 3.36 37.89
CA THR A 792 29.76 4.45 37.52
C THR A 792 28.36 3.92 37.19
N ALA A 793 28.25 2.83 36.43
CA ALA A 793 26.97 2.20 36.08
C ALA A 793 26.23 1.68 37.32
N VAL A 794 26.90 0.89 38.17
CA VAL A 794 26.28 0.29 39.37
C VAL A 794 25.85 1.36 40.35
N ASP A 795 26.73 2.31 40.68
CA ASP A 795 26.43 3.35 41.67
C ASP A 795 25.33 4.31 41.19
N ALA A 796 25.19 4.56 39.88
CA ALA A 796 24.11 5.36 39.32
C ALA A 796 22.78 4.58 39.24
N TYR A 797 22.82 3.29 38.87
CA TYR A 797 21.65 2.40 38.91
C TYR A 797 21.08 2.31 40.34
N VAL A 798 21.93 2.01 41.31
CA VAL A 798 21.59 1.88 42.75
C VAL A 798 20.99 3.15 43.36
N LYS A 799 21.33 4.33 42.82
CA LYS A 799 20.75 5.62 43.25
C LYS A 799 19.40 5.94 42.60
N THR A 800 18.99 5.21 41.55
CA THR A 800 17.83 5.54 40.69
C THR A 800 16.80 4.41 40.59
N ILE A 801 16.80 3.45 41.51
CA ILE A 801 15.78 2.39 41.60
C ILE A 801 14.43 3.02 42.05
N GLU A 802 13.45 3.03 41.15
CA GLU A 802 12.06 3.33 41.50
C GLU A 802 11.33 2.07 42.02
N PRO A 803 10.41 2.16 42.99
CA PRO A 803 9.74 0.99 43.58
C PRO A 803 8.83 0.20 42.61
N THR A 804 8.51 0.75 41.44
CA THR A 804 7.39 0.31 40.58
C THR A 804 7.80 -0.35 39.27
N ALA A 805 9.02 -0.11 38.75
CA ALA A 805 9.44 -0.67 37.47
C ALA A 805 10.97 -0.84 37.33
N SER A 806 11.45 -2.09 37.44
CA SER A 806 12.77 -2.49 36.94
C SER A 806 12.58 -3.58 35.90
N SER A 807 13.29 -3.46 34.78
CA SER A 807 13.25 -4.42 33.66
C SER A 807 14.19 -5.59 33.89
N THR A 808 13.72 -6.81 33.62
CA THR A 808 14.47 -8.08 33.67
C THR A 808 15.87 -7.96 33.05
N GLU A 809 15.97 -7.33 31.88
CA GLU A 809 17.25 -7.18 31.17
C GLU A 809 18.29 -6.41 31.97
N ALA A 810 17.89 -5.35 32.68
CA ALA A 810 18.81 -4.56 33.51
C ALA A 810 19.31 -5.35 34.73
N VAL A 811 18.48 -6.26 35.26
CA VAL A 811 18.86 -7.19 36.33
C VAL A 811 19.87 -8.22 35.81
N ARG A 812 19.62 -8.79 34.61
CA ARG A 812 20.57 -9.66 33.93
C ARG A 812 21.90 -8.97 33.70
N SER A 813 21.92 -7.83 33.00
CA SER A 813 23.16 -7.10 32.69
C SER A 813 23.94 -6.75 33.96
N LEU A 814 23.26 -6.28 35.02
CA LEU A 814 23.86 -6.00 36.32
C LEU A 814 24.49 -7.25 36.96
N VAL A 815 23.79 -8.39 36.97
CA VAL A 815 24.32 -9.65 37.50
C VAL A 815 25.48 -10.19 36.66
N ARG A 816 25.43 -10.07 35.33
CA ARG A 816 26.53 -10.45 34.40
C ARG A 816 27.80 -9.63 34.63
N THR A 817 27.70 -8.44 35.21
CA THR A 817 28.90 -7.67 35.60
C THR A 817 29.76 -8.34 36.67
N MET A 818 29.24 -9.33 37.41
CA MET A 818 30.02 -10.11 38.38
C MET A 818 31.12 -10.96 37.72
N ASP A 819 31.04 -11.22 36.42
CA ASP A 819 32.12 -11.88 35.66
C ASP A 819 33.24 -10.90 35.23
N LEU A 820 33.13 -9.59 35.54
CA LEU A 820 34.15 -8.57 35.25
C LEU A 820 35.16 -8.37 36.40
N PRO A 821 36.37 -7.84 36.14
CA PRO A 821 37.34 -7.52 37.20
C PRO A 821 36.77 -6.55 38.23
N GLY A 822 36.80 -6.94 39.51
CA GLY A 822 36.21 -6.16 40.62
C GLY A 822 34.67 -6.17 40.69
N GLY A 823 34.00 -6.92 39.81
CA GLY A 823 32.54 -6.99 39.73
C GLY A 823 31.87 -7.57 40.97
N PRO A 824 32.30 -8.73 41.51
CA PRO A 824 31.73 -9.30 42.73
C PRO A 824 31.88 -8.38 43.95
N GLU A 825 33.02 -7.70 44.07
CA GLU A 825 33.29 -6.73 45.15
C GLU A 825 32.37 -5.50 45.03
N ILE A 826 32.15 -4.98 43.82
CA ILE A 826 31.22 -3.88 43.56
C ILE A 826 29.75 -4.30 43.80
N PHE A 827 29.38 -5.54 43.42
CA PHE A 827 28.04 -6.09 43.66
C PHE A 827 27.75 -6.21 45.17
N VAL A 828 28.71 -6.70 45.95
CA VAL A 828 28.61 -6.78 47.42
C VAL A 828 28.59 -5.39 48.07
N ALA A 829 29.39 -4.43 47.58
CA ALA A 829 29.48 -3.10 48.17
C ALA A 829 28.24 -2.21 47.86
N SER A 830 27.72 -2.24 46.63
CA SER A 830 26.68 -1.31 46.17
C SER A 830 25.29 -1.94 46.01
N VAL A 831 25.17 -3.24 45.67
CA VAL A 831 23.87 -3.88 45.37
C VAL A 831 23.29 -4.60 46.59
N LEU A 832 24.07 -5.43 47.29
CA LEU A 832 23.57 -6.20 48.44
C LEU A 832 22.91 -5.34 49.54
N PRO A 833 23.48 -4.19 49.98
CA PRO A 833 22.86 -3.36 51.01
C PRO A 833 21.48 -2.81 50.63
N LYS A 834 21.14 -2.74 49.34
CA LYS A 834 19.79 -2.35 48.86
C LYS A 834 18.80 -3.52 48.86
N VAL A 835 19.28 -4.75 48.74
CA VAL A 835 18.48 -5.96 49.00
C VAL A 835 18.11 -6.01 50.49
N GLU A 836 19.09 -5.75 51.37
CA GLU A 836 18.86 -5.67 52.82
C GLU A 836 17.94 -4.52 53.22
N SER A 837 18.12 -3.33 52.63
CA SER A 837 17.25 -2.16 52.87
C SER A 837 15.88 -2.25 52.20
N HIS A 838 15.48 -3.42 51.68
CA HIS A 838 14.18 -3.70 51.05
C HIS A 838 13.82 -2.78 49.87
N ALA A 839 14.82 -2.23 49.15
CA ALA A 839 14.62 -1.19 48.14
C ALA A 839 14.10 -1.69 46.78
N PHE A 840 14.12 -3.02 46.54
CA PHE A 840 13.71 -3.62 45.27
C PHE A 840 12.31 -4.25 45.35
N PRO A 841 11.48 -4.19 44.28
CA PRO A 841 10.19 -4.86 44.25
C PRO A 841 10.32 -6.40 44.13
N PRO A 842 9.26 -7.16 44.47
CA PRO A 842 9.31 -8.63 44.50
C PRO A 842 9.64 -9.28 43.15
N THR A 843 9.22 -8.66 42.04
CA THR A 843 9.53 -9.12 40.68
C THR A 843 11.03 -9.09 40.43
N THR A 844 11.68 -7.96 40.71
CA THR A 844 13.14 -7.79 40.59
C THR A 844 13.91 -8.75 41.47
N MET A 845 13.45 -9.00 42.71
CA MET A 845 14.06 -10.02 43.57
C MET A 845 13.96 -11.43 42.99
N ARG A 846 12.86 -11.77 42.30
CA ARG A 846 12.74 -13.05 41.60
C ARG A 846 13.80 -13.20 40.51
N GLU A 847 13.97 -12.16 39.68
CA GLU A 847 14.95 -12.14 38.57
C GLU A 847 16.40 -12.24 39.07
N PHE A 848 16.77 -11.52 40.14
CA PHE A 848 18.09 -11.67 40.78
C PHE A 848 18.35 -13.12 41.19
N ILE A 849 17.37 -13.79 41.80
CA ILE A 849 17.48 -15.20 42.22
C ILE A 849 17.57 -16.15 41.00
N GLN A 850 16.98 -15.80 39.86
CA GLN A 850 17.05 -16.60 38.64
C GLN A 850 18.42 -16.49 37.96
N GLU A 851 18.94 -15.27 37.77
CA GLU A 851 20.23 -15.05 37.11
C GLU A 851 21.42 -15.51 37.97
N LEU A 852 21.41 -15.26 39.29
CA LEU A 852 22.42 -15.77 40.24
C LEU A 852 22.46 -17.30 40.34
N ARG A 853 21.41 -18.00 39.86
CA ARG A 853 21.31 -19.47 39.83
C ARG A 853 21.31 -20.04 38.42
N SER A 854 21.57 -19.24 37.39
CA SER A 854 21.41 -19.65 35.99
C SER A 854 22.38 -20.78 35.61
N PRO A 855 21.89 -21.98 35.27
CA PRO A 855 22.76 -23.10 34.87
C PRO A 855 23.27 -22.97 33.43
N ILE A 856 22.69 -22.06 32.64
CA ILE A 856 23.04 -21.81 31.23
C ILE A 856 24.31 -20.94 31.16
N ALA A 857 24.48 -20.02 32.11
CA ALA A 857 25.64 -19.15 32.22
C ALA A 857 25.97 -18.96 33.72
N PRO A 858 26.73 -19.89 34.33
CA PRO A 858 27.11 -19.80 35.74
C PRO A 858 28.18 -18.72 35.95
N ILE A 859 27.96 -17.85 36.94
CA ILE A 859 28.89 -16.78 37.32
C ILE A 859 30.09 -17.40 38.03
N VAL A 860 31.32 -17.09 37.58
CA VAL A 860 32.54 -17.66 38.17
C VAL A 860 33.24 -16.62 39.03
N LEU A 861 33.00 -16.71 40.35
CA LEU A 861 33.67 -15.86 41.34
C LEU A 861 35.20 -16.09 41.27
N PRO A 862 36.03 -15.02 41.16
CA PRO A 862 37.49 -15.14 41.12
C PRO A 862 38.06 -15.83 42.37
N ALA A 863 39.16 -16.57 42.21
CA ALA A 863 39.83 -17.23 43.34
C ALA A 863 40.38 -16.26 44.41
N THR A 864 40.44 -14.97 44.11
CA THR A 864 40.84 -13.88 45.02
C THR A 864 39.67 -13.27 45.80
N TYR A 865 38.41 -13.63 45.49
CA TYR A 865 37.22 -13.06 46.10
C TYR A 865 37.01 -13.62 47.52
N THR A 866 36.82 -12.72 48.50
CA THR A 866 36.69 -13.03 49.92
C THR A 866 35.30 -12.76 50.51
N GLY A 867 34.33 -12.38 49.67
CA GLY A 867 32.98 -12.01 50.08
C GLY A 867 32.02 -13.18 50.30
N PRO A 868 30.71 -12.91 50.50
CA PRO A 868 29.69 -13.95 50.68
C PRO A 868 29.61 -14.90 49.48
N LYS A 869 29.41 -16.20 49.76
CA LYS A 869 29.18 -17.22 48.73
C LYS A 869 27.86 -17.03 48.00
N MET A 870 27.75 -17.61 46.80
CA MET A 870 26.57 -17.48 45.94
C MET A 870 25.27 -17.93 46.64
N GLU A 871 25.32 -19.01 47.42
CA GLU A 871 24.16 -19.53 48.15
C GLU A 871 23.66 -18.55 49.22
N ALA A 872 24.57 -17.79 49.85
CA ALA A 872 24.23 -16.77 50.84
C ALA A 872 23.57 -15.54 50.19
N MET A 873 24.08 -15.10 49.03
CA MET A 873 23.48 -14.00 48.25
C MET A 873 22.08 -14.38 47.74
N VAL A 874 21.92 -15.61 47.24
CA VAL A 874 20.62 -16.18 46.83
C VAL A 874 19.65 -16.26 48.01
N ALA A 875 20.08 -16.76 49.17
CA ALA A 875 19.23 -16.86 50.37
C ALA A 875 18.75 -15.48 50.86
N LEU A 876 19.60 -14.46 50.78
CA LEU A 876 19.27 -13.07 51.14
C LEU A 876 18.18 -12.49 50.22
N CYS A 877 18.33 -12.65 48.90
CA CYS A 877 17.33 -12.21 47.93
C CYS A 877 16.00 -12.97 48.13
N ALA A 878 16.04 -14.27 48.38
CA ALA A 878 14.85 -15.09 48.64
C ALA A 878 14.12 -14.69 49.94
N LYS A 879 14.87 -14.30 50.98
CA LYS A 879 14.35 -13.76 52.25
C LYS A 879 13.61 -12.43 52.04
N HIS A 880 14.15 -11.51 51.24
CA HIS A 880 13.47 -10.27 50.87
C HIS A 880 12.20 -10.55 50.03
N TYR A 881 12.30 -11.42 49.02
CA TYR A 881 11.16 -11.86 48.21
C TYR A 881 10.00 -12.40 49.05
N ALA A 882 10.26 -13.33 49.97
CA ALA A 882 9.25 -13.88 50.88
C ALA A 882 8.62 -12.84 51.82
N THR A 883 9.33 -11.75 52.12
CA THR A 883 8.85 -10.66 52.97
C THR A 883 7.90 -9.73 52.21
N THR A 884 8.18 -9.44 50.94
CA THR A 884 7.46 -8.43 50.15
C THR A 884 6.47 -8.97 49.11
N ALA A 885 6.57 -10.22 48.67
CA ALA A 885 5.67 -10.79 47.66
C ALA A 885 4.18 -10.74 48.09
N PRO A 886 3.23 -10.45 47.19
CA PRO A 886 1.80 -10.39 47.52
C PRO A 886 1.20 -11.79 47.73
N LEU A 887 0.34 -11.94 48.75
CA LEU A 887 -0.25 -13.21 49.17
C LEU A 887 -1.80 -13.18 49.24
N PRO A 888 -2.53 -12.73 48.19
CA PRO A 888 -3.98 -12.50 48.25
C PRO A 888 -4.83 -13.77 48.27
N ASN A 889 -4.34 -14.90 47.76
CA ASN A 889 -5.12 -16.12 47.56
C ASN A 889 -4.24 -17.39 47.58
N VAL A 890 -4.89 -18.56 47.56
CA VAL A 890 -4.26 -19.89 47.61
C VAL A 890 -3.19 -20.09 46.54
N GLN A 891 -3.46 -19.64 45.30
CA GLN A 891 -2.54 -19.79 44.17
C GLN A 891 -1.26 -18.96 44.36
N ALA A 892 -1.40 -17.69 44.76
CA ALA A 892 -0.26 -16.81 45.04
C ALA A 892 0.59 -17.32 46.22
N ILE A 893 -0.06 -17.77 47.29
CA ILE A 893 0.62 -18.36 48.46
C ILE A 893 1.42 -19.60 48.05
N SER A 894 0.80 -20.51 47.28
CA SER A 894 1.44 -21.74 46.81
C SER A 894 2.62 -21.45 45.89
N ALA A 895 2.49 -20.50 44.95
CA ALA A 895 3.55 -20.12 44.03
C ALA A 895 4.76 -19.49 44.73
N VAL A 896 4.54 -18.58 45.68
CA VAL A 896 5.63 -17.95 46.46
C VAL A 896 6.31 -18.99 47.36
N LEU A 897 5.54 -19.86 48.05
CA LEU A 897 6.11 -20.89 48.93
C LEU A 897 6.89 -21.94 48.15
N GLN A 898 6.38 -22.40 47.00
CA GLN A 898 7.08 -23.33 46.11
C GLN A 898 8.41 -22.73 45.62
N TYR A 899 8.41 -21.46 45.20
CA TYR A 899 9.63 -20.78 44.75
C TYR A 899 10.68 -20.64 45.88
N CYS A 900 10.25 -20.39 47.12
CA CYS A 900 11.14 -20.38 48.29
C CYS A 900 11.71 -21.78 48.63
N LEU A 901 10.98 -22.86 48.32
CA LEU A 901 11.46 -24.24 48.49
C LEU A 901 12.43 -24.65 47.36
N GLU A 902 12.12 -24.31 46.11
CA GLU A 902 12.98 -24.52 44.92
C GLU A 902 14.31 -23.75 44.97
N THR A 903 14.39 -22.72 45.80
CA THR A 903 15.60 -21.91 46.06
C THR A 903 16.38 -22.35 47.30
N GLY A 904 15.89 -23.35 48.04
CA GLY A 904 16.52 -23.86 49.27
C GLY A 904 16.41 -22.92 50.48
N ALA A 905 15.72 -21.78 50.34
CA ALA A 905 15.63 -20.74 51.36
C ALA A 905 14.58 -21.08 52.44
N LEU A 906 14.92 -22.00 53.35
CA LEU A 906 14.03 -22.45 54.43
C LEU A 906 13.57 -21.32 55.37
N GLU A 907 14.41 -20.31 55.60
CA GLU A 907 13.99 -19.11 56.37
C GLU A 907 12.91 -18.31 55.61
N ALA A 908 13.04 -18.17 54.29
CA ALA A 908 12.06 -17.50 53.44
C ALA A 908 10.71 -18.22 53.48
N CYS A 909 10.71 -19.57 53.42
CA CYS A 909 9.50 -20.37 53.61
C CYS A 909 8.81 -20.09 54.95
N THR A 910 9.59 -19.95 56.02
CA THR A 910 9.10 -19.64 57.37
C THR A 910 8.46 -18.25 57.45
N ILE A 911 8.98 -17.27 56.70
CA ILE A 911 8.41 -15.92 56.58
C ILE A 911 7.05 -15.97 55.87
N VAL A 912 6.92 -16.68 54.75
CA VAL A 912 5.63 -16.83 54.04
C VAL A 912 4.57 -17.43 54.95
N ILE A 913 4.90 -18.51 55.66
CA ILE A 913 3.99 -19.16 56.62
C ILE A 913 3.56 -18.19 57.72
N ARG A 914 4.50 -17.46 58.34
CA ARG A 914 4.20 -16.47 59.39
C ARG A 914 3.27 -15.35 58.89
N ARG A 915 3.39 -14.95 57.63
CA ARG A 915 2.53 -13.92 57.02
C ARG A 915 1.09 -14.40 56.82
N ILE A 916 0.87 -15.64 56.37
CA ILE A 916 -0.50 -16.15 56.10
C ILE A 916 -1.27 -16.58 57.35
N VAL A 917 -0.59 -17.04 58.41
CA VAL A 917 -1.25 -17.38 59.70
C VAL A 917 -1.24 -16.23 60.72
N ALA A 918 -0.92 -15.00 60.29
CA ALA A 918 -0.89 -13.83 61.15
C ALA A 918 -2.27 -13.59 61.80
N ALA A 919 -2.31 -13.40 63.12
CA ALA A 919 -3.56 -13.31 63.89
C ALA A 919 -4.53 -12.21 63.41
N THR A 920 -4.01 -11.14 62.79
CA THR A 920 -4.78 -10.06 62.16
C THR A 920 -5.59 -10.50 60.94
N LEU A 921 -5.24 -11.61 60.28
CA LEU A 921 -5.93 -12.15 59.11
C LEU A 921 -6.95 -13.24 59.45
N LEU A 922 -6.92 -13.82 60.67
CA LEU A 922 -7.70 -14.99 61.08
C LEU A 922 -9.19 -14.67 61.35
N THR A 923 -9.86 -14.15 60.32
CA THR A 923 -11.32 -14.01 60.25
C THR A 923 -11.95 -15.33 59.83
N SER A 924 -13.20 -15.58 60.23
CA SER A 924 -13.95 -16.78 59.84
C SER A 924 -14.04 -16.95 58.32
N THR A 925 -14.19 -15.85 57.59
CA THR A 925 -14.14 -15.82 56.11
C THR A 925 -12.78 -16.27 55.58
N TYR A 926 -11.68 -15.60 55.94
CA TYR A 926 -10.34 -15.91 55.40
C TYR A 926 -9.88 -17.34 55.74
N VAL A 927 -10.20 -17.81 56.95
CA VAL A 927 -9.93 -19.21 57.35
C VAL A 927 -10.70 -20.18 56.45
N SER A 928 -11.97 -19.90 56.15
CA SER A 928 -12.83 -20.78 55.34
C SER A 928 -12.54 -20.72 53.84
N THR A 929 -12.15 -19.56 53.29
CA THR A 929 -12.01 -19.34 51.83
C THR A 929 -10.57 -19.37 51.34
N VAL A 930 -9.56 -19.22 52.21
CA VAL A 930 -8.15 -19.23 51.83
C VAL A 930 -7.37 -20.30 52.59
N LEU A 931 -7.39 -20.31 53.93
CA LEU A 931 -6.48 -21.19 54.69
C LEU A 931 -6.91 -22.66 54.65
N VAL A 932 -8.19 -22.98 54.80
CA VAL A 932 -8.69 -24.37 54.69
C VAL A 932 -8.47 -24.93 53.27
N PRO A 933 -8.83 -24.22 52.17
CA PRO A 933 -8.50 -24.66 50.81
C PRO A 933 -7.00 -24.74 50.48
N PHE A 934 -6.12 -24.11 51.28
CA PHE A 934 -4.67 -24.20 51.12
C PHE A 934 -4.04 -25.45 51.79
N ILE A 935 -4.73 -26.12 52.73
CA ILE A 935 -4.22 -27.32 53.41
C ILE A 935 -3.71 -28.41 52.44
N PRO A 936 -4.43 -28.78 51.35
CA PRO A 936 -3.95 -29.79 50.40
C PRO A 936 -2.66 -29.38 49.68
N GLU A 937 -2.54 -28.12 49.25
CA GLU A 937 -1.35 -27.60 48.58
C GLU A 937 -0.16 -27.50 49.53
N LEU A 938 -0.39 -27.06 50.77
CA LEU A 938 0.63 -27.06 51.82
C LEU A 938 1.14 -28.48 52.09
N ARG A 939 0.23 -29.49 52.15
CA ARG A 939 0.60 -30.90 52.28
C ARG A 939 1.41 -31.40 51.08
N ARG A 940 0.97 -31.10 49.86
CA ARG A 940 1.67 -31.46 48.62
C ARG A 940 3.10 -30.92 48.59
N LEU A 941 3.28 -29.62 48.85
CA LEU A 941 4.60 -28.98 48.90
C LEU A 941 5.47 -29.51 50.04
N ALA A 942 4.90 -29.72 51.23
CA ALA A 942 5.61 -30.25 52.38
C ALA A 942 6.12 -31.68 52.19
N LEU A 943 5.35 -32.53 51.48
CA LEU A 943 5.77 -33.88 51.09
C LEU A 943 6.82 -33.83 49.96
N GLN A 944 6.58 -33.04 48.90
CA GLN A 944 7.47 -32.92 47.74
C GLN A 944 8.92 -32.54 48.10
N HIS A 945 9.11 -31.70 49.13
CA HIS A 945 10.43 -31.28 49.60
C HIS A 945 10.91 -32.00 50.88
N ASN A 946 10.17 -33.01 51.37
CA ASN A 946 10.42 -33.73 52.61
C ASN A 946 10.64 -32.80 53.82
N LYS A 947 9.64 -31.93 54.08
CA LYS A 947 9.61 -30.92 55.17
C LYS A 947 8.31 -30.94 56.00
N LEU A 948 7.58 -32.06 56.02
CA LEU A 948 6.28 -32.18 56.70
C LEU A 948 6.29 -31.69 58.15
N ASP A 949 7.30 -32.08 58.95
CA ASP A 949 7.45 -31.60 60.34
C ASP A 949 7.69 -30.09 60.44
N GLY A 950 8.42 -29.50 59.49
CA GLY A 950 8.70 -28.07 59.43
C GLY A 950 7.46 -27.23 59.15
N PHE A 951 6.45 -27.80 58.48
CA PHE A 951 5.16 -27.17 58.23
C PHE A 951 4.07 -27.56 59.24
N ALA A 952 4.32 -28.51 60.16
CA ALA A 952 3.36 -28.92 61.19
C ALA A 952 2.73 -27.75 61.99
N PRO A 953 3.48 -26.70 62.42
CA PRO A 953 2.89 -25.55 63.11
C PRO A 953 1.86 -24.77 62.27
N ALA A 954 1.99 -24.76 60.95
CA ALA A 954 1.03 -24.12 60.05
C ALA A 954 -0.29 -24.89 60.02
N PHE A 955 -0.25 -26.22 59.86
CA PHE A 955 -1.45 -27.08 59.92
C PHE A 955 -2.15 -26.95 61.28
N GLN A 956 -1.40 -26.99 62.39
CA GLN A 956 -1.93 -26.76 63.74
C GLN A 956 -2.66 -25.41 63.84
N THR A 957 -2.01 -24.32 63.38
CA THR A 957 -2.59 -22.97 63.47
C THR A 957 -3.85 -22.83 62.63
N ILE A 958 -3.88 -23.38 61.40
CA ILE A 958 -5.05 -23.32 60.52
C ILE A 958 -6.23 -24.11 61.11
N VAL A 959 -6.00 -25.34 61.61
CA VAL A 959 -7.06 -26.18 62.19
C VAL A 959 -7.59 -25.59 63.49
N LEU A 960 -6.72 -25.03 64.35
CA LEU A 960 -7.15 -24.34 65.57
C LEU A 960 -7.94 -23.06 65.25
N ALA A 961 -7.50 -22.27 64.27
CA ALA A 961 -8.25 -21.09 63.81
C ALA A 961 -9.62 -21.46 63.22
N TRP A 962 -9.73 -22.58 62.50
CA TRP A 962 -11.02 -23.07 62.02
C TRP A 962 -11.94 -23.50 63.16
N ILE A 963 -11.42 -24.20 64.18
CA ILE A 963 -12.20 -24.55 65.37
C ILE A 963 -12.69 -23.30 66.12
N GLU A 964 -11.81 -22.32 66.34
CA GLU A 964 -12.14 -21.12 67.11
C GLU A 964 -13.09 -20.17 66.37
N LYS A 965 -12.86 -19.93 65.07
CA LYS A 965 -13.54 -18.89 64.29
C LYS A 965 -14.70 -19.41 63.42
N VAL A 966 -14.77 -20.71 63.10
CA VAL A 966 -15.77 -21.27 62.18
C VAL A 966 -16.67 -22.28 62.88
N LEU A 967 -16.12 -23.29 63.56
CA LEU A 967 -16.93 -24.27 64.30
C LEU A 967 -17.55 -23.64 65.56
N GLY A 968 -16.74 -22.96 66.38
CA GLY A 968 -17.18 -22.31 67.60
C GLY A 968 -17.71 -23.29 68.68
N ARG A 969 -18.36 -22.72 69.70
CA ARG A 969 -18.94 -23.50 70.82
C ARG A 969 -20.18 -24.26 70.37
N LYS A 970 -20.29 -25.52 70.79
CA LYS A 970 -21.50 -26.34 70.64
C LYS A 970 -22.70 -25.63 71.30
N PRO A 971 -23.85 -25.49 70.62
CA PRO A 971 -25.07 -24.96 71.23
C PRO A 971 -25.62 -25.86 72.35
N ASP A 972 -26.16 -25.25 73.41
CA ASP A 972 -26.68 -25.94 74.60
C ASP A 972 -28.06 -26.59 74.39
N SER A 973 -28.78 -26.19 73.34
CA SER A 973 -30.07 -26.75 72.90
C SER A 973 -29.90 -27.48 71.56
N ASP A 974 -30.68 -28.54 71.35
CA ASP A 974 -30.81 -29.22 70.05
C ASP A 974 -31.95 -28.65 69.18
N GLY A 975 -32.72 -27.69 69.70
CA GLY A 975 -33.88 -27.07 69.04
C GLY A 975 -35.17 -27.92 69.09
N SER A 976 -35.16 -29.09 69.74
CA SER A 976 -36.29 -30.02 69.79
C SER A 976 -37.55 -29.39 70.39
N ALA A 977 -37.41 -28.65 71.49
CA ALA A 977 -38.51 -27.97 72.17
C ALA A 977 -39.23 -26.95 71.26
N GLN A 978 -38.48 -26.17 70.48
CA GLN A 978 -39.03 -25.19 69.54
C GLN A 978 -39.81 -25.86 68.40
N LEU A 979 -39.42 -27.07 68.01
CA LEU A 979 -40.01 -27.86 66.93
C LEU A 979 -41.17 -28.79 67.39
N ALA A 980 -41.39 -28.94 68.70
CA ALA A 980 -42.31 -29.92 69.28
C ALA A 980 -43.79 -29.78 68.84
N SER A 981 -44.21 -28.59 68.40
CA SER A 981 -45.57 -28.34 67.88
C SER A 981 -45.74 -28.69 66.40
N ILE A 982 -44.65 -28.86 65.65
CA ILE A 982 -44.67 -29.07 64.19
C ILE A 982 -45.24 -30.44 63.76
N PRO A 983 -45.13 -31.55 64.52
CA PRO A 983 -45.87 -32.78 64.22
C PRO A 983 -47.39 -32.62 64.13
N ALA A 984 -47.98 -31.67 64.86
CA ALA A 984 -49.43 -31.38 64.81
C ALA A 984 -49.86 -30.56 63.58
N TRP A 985 -48.92 -30.09 62.75
CA TRP A 985 -49.21 -29.35 61.51
C TRP A 985 -49.59 -30.31 60.37
N THR A 986 -50.85 -30.74 60.36
CA THR A 986 -51.40 -31.77 59.44
C THR A 986 -51.77 -31.29 58.04
N CYS A 987 -51.66 -29.99 57.72
CA CYS A 987 -52.05 -29.45 56.40
C CYS A 987 -51.29 -30.14 55.24
N PRO A 988 -51.99 -30.68 54.21
CA PRO A 988 -51.37 -31.42 53.12
C PRO A 988 -50.89 -30.54 51.95
N CYS A 989 -51.12 -29.22 51.95
CA CYS A 989 -50.79 -28.41 50.78
C CYS A 989 -49.25 -28.32 50.53
N PRO A 990 -48.79 -28.13 49.27
CA PRO A 990 -47.36 -28.14 48.95
C PRO A 990 -46.56 -27.07 49.70
N ASP A 991 -47.13 -25.88 49.85
CA ASP A 991 -46.44 -24.73 50.46
C ASP A 991 -46.23 -24.92 51.97
N CYS A 992 -47.26 -25.39 52.69
CA CYS A 992 -47.13 -25.81 54.09
C CYS A 992 -46.19 -27.01 54.25
N THR A 993 -46.19 -27.95 53.29
CA THR A 993 -45.31 -29.11 53.33
C THR A 993 -43.84 -28.72 53.16
N SER A 994 -43.53 -27.82 52.23
CA SER A 994 -42.18 -27.25 52.07
C SER A 994 -41.72 -26.50 53.32
N ALA A 995 -42.58 -25.66 53.92
CA ALA A 995 -42.28 -24.96 55.16
C ALA A 995 -42.01 -25.93 56.33
N ARG A 996 -42.91 -26.90 56.56
CA ARG A 996 -42.78 -27.94 57.58
C ARG A 996 -41.50 -28.78 57.41
N ASN A 997 -41.17 -29.15 56.17
CA ASN A 997 -39.98 -29.94 55.86
C ASN A 997 -38.69 -29.14 56.07
N PHE A 998 -38.65 -27.85 55.69
CA PHE A 998 -37.51 -26.97 55.95
C PHE A 998 -37.22 -26.80 57.45
N LEU A 999 -38.26 -26.65 58.28
CA LEU A 999 -38.13 -26.53 59.73
C LEU A 999 -37.68 -27.85 60.38
N LYS A 1000 -38.24 -28.99 59.96
CA LYS A 1000 -37.82 -30.33 60.43
C LYS A 1000 -36.42 -30.75 59.96
N LYS A 1001 -35.99 -30.32 58.77
CA LYS A 1001 -34.67 -30.67 58.22
C LYS A 1001 -33.58 -29.94 59.01
N ALA A 1002 -32.57 -30.67 59.43
CA ALA A 1002 -31.26 -30.16 59.84
C ALA A 1002 -30.51 -29.57 58.62
N SER A 1003 -31.07 -28.52 58.03
CA SER A 1003 -30.52 -27.82 56.86
C SER A 1003 -29.59 -26.71 57.33
N VAL A 1004 -28.47 -26.55 56.61
CA VAL A 1004 -27.48 -25.48 56.78
C VAL A 1004 -28.04 -24.09 56.43
N ASP A 1005 -29.24 -24.05 55.84
CA ASP A 1005 -29.95 -22.86 55.39
C ASP A 1005 -30.73 -22.21 56.55
N ARG A 1006 -30.43 -20.94 56.83
CA ARG A 1006 -31.24 -20.13 57.76
C ARG A 1006 -32.60 -19.72 57.18
N ASN A 1007 -32.74 -19.72 55.85
CA ASN A 1007 -33.88 -19.15 55.13
C ASN A 1007 -34.48 -20.16 54.13
N LEU A 1008 -35.80 -20.23 54.06
CA LEU A 1008 -36.56 -20.77 52.94
C LEU A 1008 -37.30 -19.64 52.23
N TYR A 1009 -37.38 -19.72 50.91
CA TYR A 1009 -38.12 -18.77 50.07
C TYR A 1009 -39.19 -19.50 49.26
N LEU A 1010 -40.46 -19.17 49.50
CA LEU A 1010 -41.61 -19.61 48.73
C LEU A 1010 -41.99 -18.48 47.77
N TYR A 1011 -41.36 -18.45 46.59
CA TYR A 1011 -41.58 -17.41 45.58
C TYR A 1011 -42.94 -17.58 44.89
N SER A 1012 -43.60 -16.46 44.61
CA SER A 1012 -44.79 -16.37 43.73
C SER A 1012 -45.99 -17.27 44.06
N ILE A 1013 -46.16 -17.69 45.32
CA ILE A 1013 -47.28 -18.54 45.76
C ILE A 1013 -48.65 -17.84 45.72
N GLY A 1014 -48.67 -16.50 45.68
CA GLY A 1014 -49.87 -15.67 45.63
C GLY A 1014 -50.46 -15.35 47.01
N ALA A 1015 -51.16 -14.21 47.11
CA ALA A 1015 -51.57 -13.62 48.39
C ALA A 1015 -52.44 -14.56 49.26
N VAL A 1016 -53.29 -15.38 48.64
CA VAL A 1016 -54.17 -16.34 49.33
C VAL A 1016 -53.36 -17.49 49.95
N LYS A 1017 -52.47 -18.13 49.19
CA LYS A 1017 -51.61 -19.21 49.71
C LYS A 1017 -50.60 -18.69 50.73
N ARG A 1018 -50.07 -17.47 50.52
CA ARG A 1018 -49.22 -16.76 51.47
C ARG A 1018 -49.89 -16.63 52.84
N ARG A 1019 -51.12 -16.08 52.91
CA ARG A 1019 -51.90 -15.99 54.16
C ARG A 1019 -52.09 -17.37 54.81
N HIS A 1020 -52.48 -18.37 54.03
CA HIS A 1020 -52.67 -19.74 54.51
C HIS A 1020 -51.39 -20.30 55.16
N VAL A 1021 -50.21 -20.15 54.55
CA VAL A 1021 -48.95 -20.63 55.14
C VAL A 1021 -48.60 -19.85 56.42
N GLU A 1022 -48.79 -18.53 56.43
CA GLU A 1022 -48.56 -17.69 57.63
C GLU A 1022 -49.47 -18.09 58.80
N ASP A 1023 -50.75 -18.38 58.55
CA ASP A 1023 -51.71 -18.80 59.58
C ASP A 1023 -51.33 -20.13 60.23
N PHE A 1024 -50.66 -21.02 59.50
CA PHE A 1024 -50.15 -22.28 60.03
C PHE A 1024 -48.78 -22.10 60.72
N LEU A 1025 -47.88 -21.26 60.18
CA LEU A 1025 -46.63 -20.90 60.86
C LEU A 1025 -46.89 -20.27 62.24
N ASN A 1026 -47.86 -19.35 62.31
CA ASN A 1026 -48.27 -18.69 63.55
C ASN A 1026 -48.88 -19.66 64.58
N ARG A 1027 -49.53 -20.75 64.13
CA ARG A 1027 -50.11 -21.79 64.99
C ARG A 1027 -49.12 -22.85 65.46
N TYR A 1028 -48.19 -23.29 64.61
CA TYR A 1028 -47.38 -24.49 64.85
C TYR A 1028 -45.85 -24.27 64.88
N ALA A 1029 -45.36 -23.10 64.46
CA ALA A 1029 -43.93 -22.85 64.26
C ALA A 1029 -43.42 -21.48 64.78
N ARG A 1030 -44.24 -20.71 65.50
CA ARG A 1030 -43.91 -19.37 66.00
C ARG A 1030 -42.68 -19.33 66.92
N SER A 1031 -42.37 -20.45 67.59
CA SER A 1031 -41.17 -20.67 68.41
C SER A 1031 -39.92 -21.08 67.61
N ALA A 1032 -40.09 -21.54 66.36
CA ALA A 1032 -39.02 -22.11 65.53
C ALA A 1032 -38.59 -21.19 64.37
N CYS A 1033 -39.42 -20.22 63.99
CA CYS A 1033 -39.14 -19.31 62.90
C CYS A 1033 -39.91 -18.00 62.97
N THR A 1034 -39.35 -16.97 62.32
CA THR A 1034 -40.07 -15.77 61.88
C THR A 1034 -40.29 -15.84 60.36
N TRP A 1035 -41.11 -14.96 59.80
CA TRP A 1035 -41.34 -14.89 58.36
C TRP A 1035 -41.60 -13.45 57.91
N ARG A 1036 -41.36 -13.18 56.63
CA ARG A 1036 -41.66 -11.88 55.99
C ARG A 1036 -42.17 -12.07 54.57
N THR A 1037 -43.07 -11.20 54.14
CA THR A 1037 -43.64 -11.23 52.78
C THR A 1037 -42.62 -10.76 51.76
N ILE A 1038 -42.58 -11.45 50.62
CA ILE A 1038 -41.80 -11.05 49.44
C ILE A 1038 -42.74 -10.25 48.53
N GLY A 1039 -42.54 -8.93 48.49
CA GLY A 1039 -43.40 -7.95 47.80
C GLY A 1039 -43.31 -7.94 46.27
N ARG A 1040 -43.32 -9.13 45.64
CA ARG A 1040 -43.52 -9.28 44.18
C ARG A 1040 -44.98 -9.61 43.87
N SER A 1041 -45.34 -9.63 42.60
CA SER A 1041 -46.64 -10.15 42.13
C SER A 1041 -46.39 -11.35 41.18
N PRO A 1042 -46.92 -12.55 41.47
CA PRO A 1042 -47.64 -12.93 42.69
C PRO A 1042 -46.76 -12.83 43.96
N GLN A 1043 -47.39 -12.62 45.12
CA GLN A 1043 -46.68 -12.49 46.40
C GLN A 1043 -45.99 -13.79 46.82
N GLY A 1044 -44.82 -13.66 47.45
CA GLY A 1044 -44.09 -14.77 48.05
C GLY A 1044 -43.94 -14.66 49.57
N LEU A 1045 -43.32 -15.66 50.19
CA LEU A 1045 -43.04 -15.71 51.63
C LEU A 1045 -41.60 -16.17 51.89
N GLN A 1046 -40.84 -15.44 52.69
CA GLN A 1046 -39.56 -15.90 53.24
C GLN A 1046 -39.78 -16.36 54.68
N ILE A 1047 -39.28 -17.55 55.02
CA ILE A 1047 -39.34 -18.14 56.36
C ILE A 1047 -37.90 -18.24 56.89
N ILE A 1048 -37.67 -17.76 58.11
CA ILE A 1048 -36.34 -17.59 58.71
C ILE A 1048 -36.29 -18.38 60.01
N LYS A 1049 -35.40 -19.37 60.11
CA LYS A 1049 -35.21 -20.13 61.36
C LYS A 1049 -34.77 -19.21 62.50
N SER A 1050 -35.31 -19.48 63.70
CA SER A 1050 -34.80 -18.89 64.93
C SER A 1050 -33.38 -19.41 65.23
N ASP A 1051 -32.62 -18.73 66.08
CA ASP A 1051 -31.24 -19.12 66.36
C ASP A 1051 -31.14 -20.46 67.11
N GLU A 1052 -32.16 -20.79 67.90
CA GLU A 1052 -32.30 -22.04 68.66
C GLU A 1052 -32.49 -23.26 67.75
N VAL A 1053 -33.08 -23.06 66.55
CA VAL A 1053 -33.29 -24.10 65.53
C VAL A 1053 -32.17 -24.09 64.48
N TYR A 1054 -31.62 -22.91 64.17
CA TYR A 1054 -30.57 -22.76 63.16
C TYR A 1054 -29.18 -23.18 63.66
N ARG A 1055 -28.74 -22.68 64.82
CA ARG A 1055 -27.37 -22.88 65.31
C ARG A 1055 -27.03 -24.36 65.53
N PRO A 1056 -27.89 -25.25 66.06
CA PRO A 1056 -27.55 -26.67 66.24
C PRO A 1056 -27.39 -27.41 64.92
N GLY A 1057 -28.25 -27.14 63.93
CA GLY A 1057 -28.14 -27.70 62.59
C GLY A 1057 -26.87 -27.22 61.88
N ARG A 1058 -26.55 -25.92 61.99
CA ARG A 1058 -25.34 -25.33 61.42
C ARG A 1058 -24.06 -25.90 62.04
N TRP A 1059 -23.99 -25.94 63.38
CA TRP A 1059 -22.83 -26.46 64.12
C TRP A 1059 -22.51 -27.92 63.77
N ASN A 1060 -23.53 -28.78 63.61
CA ASN A 1060 -23.30 -30.16 63.16
C ASN A 1060 -22.73 -30.22 61.72
N ALA A 1061 -23.25 -29.41 60.79
CA ALA A 1061 -22.73 -29.37 59.42
C ALA A 1061 -21.29 -28.81 59.32
N ASP A 1062 -20.95 -27.81 60.14
CA ASP A 1062 -19.58 -27.33 60.26
C ASP A 1062 -18.67 -28.39 60.90
N ARG A 1063 -19.13 -29.07 61.98
CA ARG A 1063 -18.38 -30.19 62.60
C ARG A 1063 -18.06 -31.29 61.59
N ASP A 1064 -19.04 -31.70 60.79
CA ASP A 1064 -18.87 -32.75 59.78
C ASP A 1064 -17.89 -32.32 58.68
N SER A 1065 -17.90 -31.03 58.32
CA SER A 1065 -16.88 -30.42 57.45
C SER A 1065 -15.47 -30.47 58.09
N GLY A 1066 -15.38 -30.31 59.41
CA GLY A 1066 -14.13 -30.49 60.17
C GLY A 1066 -13.49 -31.87 60.00
N ASN A 1067 -14.29 -32.94 59.85
CA ASN A 1067 -13.74 -34.28 59.62
C ASN A 1067 -13.15 -34.42 58.20
N ALA A 1068 -13.70 -33.69 57.21
CA ALA A 1068 -13.08 -33.59 55.89
C ALA A 1068 -11.77 -32.80 55.92
N ILE A 1069 -11.70 -31.72 56.72
CA ILE A 1069 -10.46 -30.95 56.94
C ILE A 1069 -9.37 -31.82 57.58
N LEU A 1070 -9.70 -32.67 58.54
CA LEU A 1070 -8.71 -33.59 59.12
C LEU A 1070 -8.11 -34.54 58.07
N LYS A 1071 -8.94 -35.08 57.17
CA LYS A 1071 -8.48 -35.95 56.08
C LYS A 1071 -7.55 -35.24 55.08
N THR A 1072 -7.76 -33.95 54.80
CA THR A 1072 -6.84 -33.19 53.93
C THR A 1072 -5.52 -32.87 54.62
N VAL A 1073 -5.45 -32.88 55.96
CA VAL A 1073 -4.20 -32.85 56.72
C VAL A 1073 -3.49 -34.20 56.67
N SER A 1074 -4.19 -35.32 56.95
CA SER A 1074 -3.77 -36.69 56.60
C SER A 1074 -4.91 -37.70 56.78
N GLU A 1075 -4.86 -38.82 56.05
CA GLU A 1075 -5.71 -40.00 56.30
C GLU A 1075 -5.04 -41.07 57.18
N ASP A 1076 -3.73 -40.99 57.45
CA ASP A 1076 -3.07 -41.80 58.48
C ASP A 1076 -3.18 -41.11 59.84
N GLU A 1077 -3.80 -41.77 60.81
CA GLU A 1077 -3.97 -41.25 62.19
C GLU A 1077 -2.62 -41.07 62.92
N ASN A 1078 -1.57 -41.82 62.55
CA ASN A 1078 -0.24 -41.65 63.14
C ASN A 1078 0.44 -40.38 62.63
N GLU A 1079 0.44 -40.16 61.32
CA GLU A 1079 0.90 -38.92 60.71
C GLU A 1079 0.05 -37.71 61.13
N LEU A 1080 -1.29 -37.85 61.20
CA LEU A 1080 -2.19 -36.80 61.70
C LEU A 1080 -1.88 -36.44 63.16
N ARG A 1081 -1.56 -37.43 64.00
CA ARG A 1081 -1.12 -37.22 65.39
C ARG A 1081 0.27 -36.59 65.48
N ARG A 1082 1.18 -36.89 64.55
CA ARG A 1082 2.49 -36.23 64.42
C ARG A 1082 2.35 -34.77 64.00
N ILE A 1083 1.50 -34.47 63.03
CA ILE A 1083 1.24 -33.10 62.54
C ILE A 1083 0.51 -32.25 63.58
N LEU A 1084 -0.58 -32.76 64.19
CA LEU A 1084 -1.38 -32.00 65.16
C LEU A 1084 -0.82 -32.01 66.59
N GLY A 1085 0.14 -32.89 66.88
CA GLY A 1085 0.89 -32.92 68.14
C GLY A 1085 0.00 -32.94 69.38
N PRO A 1086 0.20 -32.03 70.36
CA PRO A 1086 -0.57 -32.03 71.61
C PRO A 1086 -2.06 -31.70 71.40
N HIS A 1087 -2.43 -31.05 70.30
CA HIS A 1087 -3.81 -30.67 70.02
C HIS A 1087 -4.66 -31.82 69.44
N TYR A 1088 -4.02 -32.85 68.87
CA TYR A 1088 -4.68 -33.99 68.22
C TYR A 1088 -5.87 -34.55 69.03
N GLY A 1089 -5.66 -34.86 70.32
CA GLY A 1089 -6.69 -35.50 71.15
C GLY A 1089 -7.93 -34.62 71.36
N GLY A 1090 -7.76 -33.31 71.57
CA GLY A 1090 -8.86 -32.37 71.70
C GLY A 1090 -9.60 -32.13 70.39
N ILE A 1091 -8.83 -31.94 69.30
CA ILE A 1091 -9.36 -31.72 67.94
C ILE A 1091 -10.22 -32.91 67.49
N VAL A 1092 -9.68 -34.13 67.57
CA VAL A 1092 -10.37 -35.35 67.11
C VAL A 1092 -11.61 -35.64 67.96
N THR A 1093 -11.55 -35.46 69.28
CA THR A 1093 -12.72 -35.68 70.16
C THR A 1093 -13.84 -34.67 69.87
N LEU A 1094 -13.50 -33.40 69.61
CA LEU A 1094 -14.48 -32.35 69.29
C LEU A 1094 -15.17 -32.58 67.93
N ILE A 1095 -14.41 -33.02 66.92
CA ILE A 1095 -14.88 -33.18 65.54
C ILE A 1095 -15.59 -34.53 65.34
N ARG A 1096 -15.01 -35.64 65.82
CA ARG A 1096 -15.54 -36.99 65.58
C ARG A 1096 -16.48 -37.49 66.69
N GLY A 1097 -16.57 -36.80 67.83
CA GLY A 1097 -17.47 -37.14 68.95
C GLY A 1097 -17.05 -38.35 69.79
N THR A 1098 -16.23 -39.25 69.24
CA THR A 1098 -15.56 -40.32 69.97
C THR A 1098 -14.20 -39.84 70.48
N ALA A 1099 -13.85 -40.15 71.74
CA ALA A 1099 -12.46 -40.08 72.17
C ALA A 1099 -11.61 -41.04 71.29
N PRO A 1100 -10.43 -40.62 70.80
CA PRO A 1100 -9.59 -41.50 69.99
C PRO A 1100 -9.16 -42.73 70.82
N PRO A 1101 -9.12 -43.94 70.23
CA PRO A 1101 -8.84 -45.16 70.96
C PRO A 1101 -7.48 -45.08 71.67
N ALA A 1102 -7.48 -45.33 72.98
CA ALA A 1102 -6.27 -45.34 73.78
C ALA A 1102 -5.43 -46.58 73.41
N LEU A 1103 -4.46 -46.39 72.50
CA LEU A 1103 -3.44 -47.41 72.25
C LEU A 1103 -2.66 -47.68 73.55
N TYR A 1104 -2.52 -48.96 73.85
CA TYR A 1104 -2.04 -49.47 75.14
C TYR A 1104 -0.65 -48.94 75.51
N SER A 1105 -0.48 -48.64 76.80
CA SER A 1105 0.84 -48.52 77.41
C SER A 1105 1.49 -49.90 77.57
N THR A 1106 2.21 -50.37 76.55
CA THR A 1106 3.07 -51.55 76.68
C THR A 1106 4.41 -51.14 77.30
N GLN A 1107 4.55 -51.35 78.61
CA GLN A 1107 5.84 -51.28 79.30
C GLN A 1107 6.74 -52.46 78.88
N THR A 1108 8.06 -52.22 78.82
CA THR A 1108 9.21 -53.14 79.02
C THR A 1108 9.04 -54.66 78.72
N SER A 1109 9.99 -55.32 78.04
CA SER A 1109 11.38 -55.38 78.52
C SER A 1109 12.46 -55.87 77.54
N ALA A 1110 13.68 -55.36 77.74
CA ALA A 1110 14.97 -56.07 77.70
C ALA A 1110 15.50 -56.74 76.40
N ALA A 1111 16.52 -56.09 75.82
CA ALA A 1111 17.80 -56.75 75.50
C ALA A 1111 18.97 -55.79 75.82
N ARG A 1112 20.18 -56.32 76.06
CA ARG A 1112 21.40 -55.61 76.49
C ARG A 1112 22.10 -54.89 75.30
N THR A 1113 23.11 -54.03 75.43
CA THR A 1113 24.25 -54.01 76.38
C THR A 1113 25.00 -52.66 76.41
N SER A 1114 25.60 -52.29 77.56
CA SER A 1114 26.78 -51.39 77.76
C SER A 1114 26.78 -49.95 77.18
N ALA A 1115 27.27 -48.90 77.86
CA ALA A 1115 27.97 -48.79 79.15
C ALA A 1115 27.60 -47.47 79.90
N GLN A 1116 28.22 -47.23 81.06
CA GLN A 1116 27.97 -46.09 81.95
C GLN A 1116 28.48 -44.75 81.38
N PRO A 1117 27.86 -43.63 81.79
CA PRO A 1117 28.55 -42.42 82.21
C PRO A 1117 28.62 -42.33 83.74
N GLU A 1118 29.74 -41.89 84.29
CA GLU A 1118 29.84 -41.49 85.71
C GLU A 1118 29.20 -40.11 85.96
N VAL A 1119 28.98 -39.79 87.24
CA VAL A 1119 28.12 -38.70 87.69
C VAL A 1119 28.80 -37.91 88.82
N GLU A 1120 28.49 -36.62 88.88
CA GLU A 1120 28.73 -35.67 89.99
C GLU A 1120 30.15 -35.02 90.16
N PRO A 1121 30.32 -33.85 90.86
CA PRO A 1121 29.76 -32.56 90.43
C PRO A 1121 30.76 -31.38 90.72
N PRO A 1122 30.45 -30.17 91.29
CA PRO A 1122 31.15 -28.96 90.83
C PRO A 1122 31.92 -28.16 91.92
N SER A 1123 32.91 -27.39 91.47
CA SER A 1123 33.42 -26.20 92.18
C SER A 1123 33.24 -24.98 91.28
N LYS A 1124 32.57 -23.88 91.68
CA LYS A 1124 32.88 -22.95 92.78
C LYS A 1124 34.33 -22.43 92.70
N ARG A 1125 34.60 -21.13 92.81
CA ARG A 1125 33.80 -19.87 92.76
C ARG A 1125 34.83 -18.71 92.83
N ARG A 1126 34.41 -17.46 92.58
CA ARG A 1126 35.17 -16.21 92.88
C ARG A 1126 36.40 -16.02 91.97
N LYS A 1127 37.00 -14.83 91.78
CA LYS A 1127 36.73 -13.38 92.05
C LYS A 1127 37.84 -12.62 91.26
N THR A 1128 37.84 -11.32 90.94
CA THR A 1128 36.85 -10.22 90.82
C THR A 1128 37.56 -8.98 90.22
N GLU A 1129 36.76 -7.97 89.80
CA GLU A 1129 37.06 -6.52 89.92
C GLU A 1129 38.32 -6.02 89.12
N GLU A 1130 38.40 -4.80 88.57
CA GLU A 1130 37.51 -3.64 88.66
C GLU A 1130 37.59 -2.71 87.41
N SER A 1131 36.93 -1.56 87.52
CA SER A 1131 36.93 -0.36 86.66
C SER A 1131 38.27 0.05 86.01
N GLY A 1132 38.29 0.86 84.93
CA GLY A 1132 37.18 1.57 84.25
C GLY A 1132 37.62 2.96 83.75
N SER A 1133 36.64 3.78 83.33
CA SER A 1133 36.80 5.09 82.67
C SER A 1133 37.38 5.03 81.23
N MET A 1134 37.02 5.93 80.31
CA MET A 1134 36.13 7.11 80.42
C MET A 1134 35.23 7.25 79.19
#